data_AF-A0A5T9SNR0-F1
#
_entry.id   AF-A0A5T9SNR0-F1
#
_cell.length_a   1.000
_cell.length_b   1.000
_cell.length_c   1.000
_cell.angle_alpha   90.00
_cell.angle_beta   90.00
_cell.angle_gamma   90.00
#
_symmetry.space_group_name_H-M   'P 1'
#
loop_
_entity.id
_entity.type
_entity.pdbx_description
1 polymer ?
#
loop_
_entity_poly.entity_id
_entity_poly.type
_entity_poly.pdbx_seq_one_letter_code
_entity_poly.pdbx_strand_id
1 'polypeptide(L)'
;MQVADSRQLTTSATLGGQEAISFGISEDPAFFQILSSSLYNNPTLAVVRETICNSWDAHIEAGLTHIPILIHLDEDGFIRFRDYGKGIPTEKIGQVYGTYGASTKKANTATTGGFGLGCKSPFAYTDSFQVTSMNQGKMSIYNVTKSSIETDGKPGIIPIITGVDTDQTGLEVKFQIRDEDVNEFIRYIESIVYNGEIKAVLRRRVLTGPGELSEQDRELPVLGMSFEPGSYNLSGSWHRNYMGSHAVYVRYGNVMYPATQSPATEEALGLIHNFMNIIGASRIVVQAAPSTLAIAPSRETLSNQKMTDDGIVDICVNLVDKLEEHCKAGIPAAIEYIEECIKKGNDHSWYDYPDFLSFIDDRTVRGYMASSLWTKQRRHYTKHWKNLSITRFFEQPEFRGFNWNVNKARNALRASRQQRNTQPLCNFLQRYAVLPTLAKWRTAGHKFSGYIVGSGRYGCHLYKHSIAHWLKHSSEGNILGLLKTKNVVVTKRMSDCAESFDYHPDYHGDKWREACLENPGHGYSKAALVIHVGPKAEYAAEAVAKWTALGYRVIDLTQEHDWDLPGAERRRISKEAAAVRARKKQALLDAGMKGSEPNRLISINCLIGQRSFFTAERKAATMPWISYDFAAPKTWKKNNHVDVPEPVYYVTQKDIYSGKPKDNPQIGSMHTWNDLTEEVRAVTIICRNKTEVNKAIKRGAVHLDDKRYKELFSVITTKEFKKYVTEERLGFLEYLGMDGGEWRELLKILGIKHKVLDNMIDRPEFNWAYNFLDSNRYSDREKLVSLGLMDTIDGIRQYVMLTHLKSFKHLQALCDLKGIFHSSEVGGPLYGTSIDTVLRWVKEHPEDIPAYKTLIRNAITKRKGIYTR
;
A
#
# COMPACT_ATOMS: atom_id res chain seq x y z
N MET A 1 42.59 11.38 -32.78
CA MET A 1 41.62 12.51 -32.79
C MET A 1 42.06 13.54 -33.83
N GLN A 2 41.15 14.18 -34.57
CA GLN A 2 41.52 15.35 -35.38
C GLN A 2 41.51 16.61 -34.52
N VAL A 3 42.60 17.37 -34.57
CA VAL A 3 42.67 18.75 -34.09
C VAL A 3 42.05 19.62 -35.18
N ALA A 4 41.29 20.65 -34.82
CA ALA A 4 40.70 21.57 -35.80
C ALA A 4 41.80 22.19 -36.68
N ASP A 5 41.95 21.72 -37.92
CA ASP A 5 42.85 22.30 -38.92
C ASP A 5 42.12 23.44 -39.64
N SER A 6 42.44 24.66 -39.26
CA SER A 6 41.84 25.88 -39.81
C SER A 6 42.26 26.17 -41.26
N ARG A 7 43.21 25.43 -41.86
CA ARG A 7 43.60 25.61 -43.26
C ARG A 7 42.50 25.24 -44.25
N GLN A 8 41.53 24.43 -43.84
CA GLN A 8 40.36 24.09 -44.67
C GLN A 8 39.22 25.13 -44.58
N LEU A 9 39.37 26.17 -43.74
CA LEU A 9 38.35 27.19 -43.46
C LEU A 9 38.72 28.60 -43.98
N THR A 10 39.58 28.72 -45.00
CA THR A 10 39.92 30.03 -45.58
C THR A 10 38.71 30.58 -46.37
N THR A 11 37.95 31.49 -45.74
CA THR A 11 36.63 31.93 -46.24
C THR A 11 36.62 33.32 -46.89
N SER A 12 37.72 34.06 -46.90
CA SER A 12 37.76 35.40 -47.50
C SER A 12 39.01 35.64 -48.35
N ALA A 13 38.82 35.91 -49.64
CA ALA A 13 39.83 36.49 -50.51
C ALA A 13 39.39 37.92 -50.88
N THR A 14 40.12 38.93 -50.41
CA THR A 14 39.89 40.33 -50.78
C THR A 14 40.65 40.64 -52.06
N LEU A 15 39.96 40.67 -53.21
CA LEU A 15 40.54 41.08 -54.49
C LEU A 15 40.85 42.58 -54.47
N GLY A 16 42.12 42.95 -54.65
CA GLY A 16 42.61 44.34 -54.69
C GLY A 16 43.18 44.88 -53.37
N GLY A 17 43.27 44.06 -52.31
CA GLY A 17 43.94 44.41 -51.06
C GLY A 17 45.47 44.28 -51.13
N GLN A 18 46.19 45.03 -50.29
CA GLN A 18 47.63 44.81 -50.06
C GLN A 18 47.88 43.44 -49.39
N GLU A 19 49.15 43.00 -49.32
CA GLU A 19 49.53 41.74 -48.67
C GLU A 19 48.88 41.59 -47.29
N ALA A 20 48.29 40.43 -47.03
CA ALA A 20 47.67 40.13 -45.76
C ALA A 20 48.73 40.11 -44.65
N ILE A 21 48.55 40.99 -43.66
CA ILE A 21 49.41 41.02 -42.47
C ILE A 21 49.00 39.86 -41.56
N SER A 22 49.91 38.93 -41.33
CA SER A 22 49.69 37.81 -40.40
C SER A 22 49.75 38.27 -38.95
N PHE A 23 48.86 37.76 -38.11
CA PHE A 23 48.96 37.91 -36.65
C PHE A 23 50.12 37.06 -36.10
N GLY A 24 50.88 37.62 -35.14
CA GLY A 24 51.91 36.92 -34.36
C GLY A 24 51.47 36.62 -32.92
N ILE A 25 52.25 35.81 -32.20
CA ILE A 25 52.10 35.54 -30.76
C ILE A 25 53.27 36.19 -30.01
N SER A 26 53.00 36.91 -28.91
CA SER A 26 54.06 37.49 -28.07
C SER A 26 54.70 36.42 -27.16
N GLU A 27 56.03 36.43 -27.07
CA GLU A 27 56.78 35.59 -26.13
C GLU A 27 56.91 36.24 -24.74
N ASP A 28 55.78 36.70 -24.19
CA ASP A 28 55.71 37.44 -22.93
C ASP A 28 55.36 36.50 -21.75
N PRO A 29 56.03 36.60 -20.57
CA PRO A 29 55.70 35.80 -19.38
C PRO A 29 54.22 35.79 -19.01
N ALA A 30 53.50 36.92 -19.14
CA ALA A 30 52.08 36.99 -18.81
C ALA A 30 51.23 36.10 -19.74
N PHE A 31 51.60 35.99 -21.03
CA PHE A 31 50.90 35.11 -21.97
C PHE A 31 51.12 33.63 -21.63
N PHE A 32 52.33 33.24 -21.23
CA PHE A 32 52.60 31.87 -20.76
C PHE A 32 51.85 31.54 -19.46
N GLN A 33 51.69 32.52 -18.57
CA GLN A 33 50.88 32.37 -17.36
C GLN A 33 49.42 32.08 -17.71
N ILE A 34 48.82 32.83 -18.64
CA ILE A 34 47.45 32.59 -19.15
C ILE A 34 47.32 31.14 -19.67
N LEU A 35 48.25 30.68 -20.51
CA LEU A 35 48.22 29.30 -21.03
C LEU A 35 48.35 28.23 -19.95
N SER A 36 48.94 28.56 -18.80
CA SER A 36 49.20 27.63 -17.70
C SER A 36 48.13 27.65 -16.60
N SER A 37 47.55 28.81 -16.30
CA SER A 37 46.62 28.98 -15.16
C SER A 37 45.15 29.17 -15.55
N SER A 38 44.83 29.64 -16.75
CA SER A 38 43.43 29.90 -17.16
C SER A 38 42.89 28.98 -18.26
N LEU A 39 43.69 28.01 -18.72
CA LEU A 39 43.27 27.05 -19.73
C LEU A 39 42.28 25.99 -19.20
N TYR A 40 42.39 25.61 -17.92
CA TYR A 40 41.61 24.52 -17.33
C TYR A 40 40.69 25.06 -16.23
N ASN A 41 39.42 24.67 -16.25
CA ASN A 41 38.48 25.05 -15.19
C ASN A 41 38.68 24.21 -13.93
N ASN A 42 39.08 22.95 -14.09
CA ASN A 42 39.42 22.07 -12.97
C ASN A 42 40.90 21.64 -13.08
N PRO A 43 41.82 22.39 -12.46
CA PRO A 43 43.25 22.10 -12.50
C PRO A 43 43.61 20.69 -12.05
N THR A 44 43.04 20.22 -10.93
CA THR A 44 43.32 18.89 -10.37
C THR A 44 42.93 17.78 -11.34
N LEU A 45 41.73 17.86 -11.92
CA LEU A 45 41.26 16.91 -12.93
C LEU A 45 42.12 16.97 -14.21
N ALA A 46 42.46 18.17 -14.67
CA ALA A 46 43.26 18.37 -15.87
C ALA A 46 44.64 17.74 -15.73
N VAL A 47 45.32 17.95 -14.61
CA VAL A 47 46.63 17.34 -14.35
C VAL A 47 46.54 15.82 -14.41
N VAL A 48 45.63 15.22 -13.62
CA VAL A 48 45.44 13.77 -13.58
C VAL A 48 45.11 13.20 -14.95
N ARG A 49 44.15 13.81 -15.66
CA ARG A 49 43.72 13.33 -16.97
C ARG A 49 44.85 13.39 -17.99
N GLU A 50 45.53 14.53 -18.10
CA GLU A 50 46.56 14.73 -19.13
C GLU A 50 47.80 13.87 -18.86
N THR A 51 48.26 13.72 -17.62
CA THR A 51 49.42 12.86 -17.31
C THR A 51 49.12 11.39 -17.59
N ILE A 52 47.93 10.90 -17.19
CA ILE A 52 47.47 9.53 -17.47
C ILE A 52 47.32 9.31 -18.98
N CYS A 53 46.65 10.22 -19.69
CA CYS A 53 46.45 10.08 -21.14
C CYS A 53 47.78 10.12 -21.89
N ASN A 54 48.72 10.98 -21.49
CA ASN A 54 50.04 11.04 -22.12
C ASN A 54 50.85 9.76 -21.88
N SER A 55 50.80 9.22 -20.66
CA SER A 55 51.45 7.96 -20.29
C SER A 55 50.87 6.80 -21.12
N TRP A 56 49.55 6.75 -21.27
CA TRP A 56 48.88 5.74 -22.05
C TRP A 56 49.12 5.88 -23.56
N ASP A 57 49.08 7.10 -24.10
CA ASP A 57 49.43 7.36 -25.50
C ASP A 57 50.86 6.89 -25.80
N ALA A 58 51.80 7.08 -24.87
CA ALA A 58 53.19 6.60 -25.02
C ALA A 58 53.26 5.05 -25.07
N HIS A 59 52.44 4.36 -24.28
CA HIS A 59 52.27 2.91 -24.37
C HIS A 59 51.66 2.47 -25.70
N ILE A 60 50.63 3.16 -26.19
CA ILE A 60 50.01 2.90 -27.51
C ILE A 60 51.07 3.02 -28.61
N GLU A 61 51.83 4.11 -28.64
CA GLU A 61 52.89 4.36 -29.65
C GLU A 61 54.05 3.36 -29.58
N ALA A 62 54.24 2.71 -28.43
CA ALA A 62 55.26 1.68 -28.22
C ALA A 62 54.73 0.24 -28.40
N GLY A 63 53.41 0.04 -28.58
CA GLY A 63 52.80 -1.30 -28.61
C GLY A 63 52.74 -2.00 -27.25
N LEU A 64 52.78 -1.23 -26.16
CA LEU A 64 52.89 -1.71 -24.77
C LEU A 64 51.59 -1.64 -23.98
N THR A 65 50.43 -1.58 -24.64
CA THR A 65 49.10 -1.52 -23.97
C THR A 65 48.74 -2.77 -23.15
N HIS A 66 49.58 -3.81 -23.20
CA HIS A 66 49.48 -4.98 -22.33
C HIS A 66 50.11 -4.76 -20.95
N ILE A 67 50.98 -3.77 -20.80
CA ILE A 67 51.66 -3.38 -19.56
C ILE A 67 50.88 -2.22 -18.92
N PRO A 68 50.60 -2.23 -17.60
CA PRO A 68 49.95 -1.10 -16.95
C PRO A 68 50.91 0.09 -16.79
N ILE A 69 50.38 1.32 -16.90
CA ILE A 69 51.10 2.50 -16.40
C ILE A 69 51.18 2.44 -14.87
N LEU A 70 52.21 3.03 -14.28
CA LEU A 70 52.36 3.10 -12.84
C LEU A 70 52.02 4.50 -12.33
N ILE A 71 51.12 4.56 -11.35
CA ILE A 71 50.79 5.78 -10.62
C ILE A 71 51.19 5.55 -9.17
N HIS A 72 52.15 6.31 -8.65
CA HIS A 72 52.70 6.10 -7.31
C HIS A 72 52.54 7.35 -6.46
N LEU A 73 51.82 7.23 -5.35
CA LEU A 73 51.75 8.25 -4.30
C LEU A 73 52.57 7.78 -3.09
N ASP A 74 53.63 8.52 -2.76
CA ASP A 74 54.49 8.22 -1.61
C ASP A 74 54.09 8.94 -0.32
N GLU A 75 54.86 8.72 0.74
CA GLU A 75 54.65 9.27 2.09
C GLU A 75 54.88 10.77 2.19
N ASP A 76 55.72 11.33 1.32
CA ASP A 76 56.07 12.74 1.31
C ASP A 76 55.08 13.58 0.48
N GLY A 77 54.01 12.94 0.00
CA GLY A 77 52.99 13.56 -0.83
C GLY A 77 53.40 13.76 -2.28
N PHE A 78 54.47 13.10 -2.76
CA PHE A 78 54.80 13.11 -4.19
C PHE A 78 53.97 12.08 -4.94
N ILE A 79 53.32 12.56 -6.00
CA ILE A 79 52.68 11.71 -6.99
C ILE A 79 53.59 11.58 -8.23
N ARG A 80 53.70 10.35 -8.75
CA ARG A 80 54.44 10.00 -9.96
C ARG A 80 53.51 9.34 -10.96
N PHE A 81 53.57 9.78 -12.22
CA PHE A 81 52.93 9.12 -13.35
C PHE A 81 54.03 8.58 -14.26
N ARG A 82 54.10 7.26 -14.39
CA ARG A 82 55.18 6.55 -15.06
C ARG A 82 54.64 5.71 -16.22
N ASP A 83 55.17 5.98 -17.41
CA ASP A 83 55.04 5.11 -18.57
C ASP A 83 56.33 4.34 -18.85
N TYR A 84 56.23 3.37 -19.76
CA TYR A 84 57.31 2.48 -20.20
C TYR A 84 57.51 2.57 -21.71
N GLY A 85 57.02 3.66 -22.33
CA GLY A 85 57.12 3.88 -23.76
C GLY A 85 58.56 4.17 -24.20
N LYS A 86 58.71 4.93 -25.29
CA LYS A 86 60.04 5.20 -25.86
C LYS A 86 60.85 6.23 -25.08
N GLY A 87 60.22 7.05 -24.24
CA GLY A 87 60.84 8.24 -23.66
C GLY A 87 61.16 9.32 -24.71
N ILE A 88 61.76 10.42 -24.28
CA ILE A 88 62.16 11.55 -25.14
C ILE A 88 63.69 11.67 -25.14
N PRO A 89 64.36 11.71 -26.32
CA PRO A 89 65.79 11.95 -26.41
C PRO A 89 66.20 13.27 -25.76
N THR A 90 67.37 13.31 -25.11
CA THR A 90 67.85 14.47 -24.34
C THR A 90 67.89 15.74 -25.18
N GLU A 91 68.34 15.63 -26.42
CA GLU A 91 68.44 16.73 -27.39
C GLU A 91 67.08 17.21 -27.93
N LYS A 92 66.01 16.43 -27.74
CA LYS A 92 64.65 16.76 -28.21
C LYS A 92 63.72 17.26 -27.10
N ILE A 93 64.15 17.22 -25.84
CA ILE A 93 63.27 17.58 -24.70
C ILE A 93 62.75 19.02 -24.80
N GLY A 94 63.58 19.97 -25.23
CA GLY A 94 63.16 21.37 -25.41
C GLY A 94 62.09 21.52 -26.50
N GLN A 95 62.27 20.85 -27.64
CA GLN A 95 61.34 20.91 -28.77
C GLN A 95 60.00 20.20 -28.47
N VAL A 96 60.05 19.04 -27.81
CA VAL A 96 58.87 18.20 -27.56
C VAL A 96 58.13 18.67 -26.30
N TYR A 97 58.86 19.00 -25.24
CA TYR A 97 58.31 19.29 -23.92
C TYR A 97 58.32 20.79 -23.58
N GLY A 98 59.22 21.59 -24.15
CA GLY A 98 59.32 23.04 -23.87
C GLY A 98 58.49 23.95 -24.78
N THR A 99 58.09 23.48 -25.97
CA THR A 99 57.32 24.30 -26.92
C THR A 99 55.80 24.13 -26.72
N TYR A 100 55.07 25.24 -26.59
CA TYR A 100 53.60 25.27 -26.60
C TYR A 100 53.08 25.18 -28.04
N GLY A 101 52.02 24.40 -28.30
CA GLY A 101 51.48 24.24 -29.66
C GLY A 101 52.25 23.24 -30.56
N ALA A 102 53.45 22.83 -30.14
CA ALA A 102 54.22 21.77 -30.77
C ALA A 102 53.71 20.41 -30.29
N SER A 103 53.17 19.61 -31.21
CA SER A 103 52.81 18.23 -30.93
C SER A 103 53.35 17.35 -32.04
N THR A 104 54.10 16.33 -31.64
CA THR A 104 54.58 15.24 -32.51
C THR A 104 53.46 14.29 -32.92
N LYS A 105 52.23 14.46 -32.38
CA LYS A 105 51.10 13.52 -32.48
C LYS A 105 49.98 13.97 -33.42
N LYS A 106 50.13 15.11 -34.11
CA LYS A 106 49.07 15.72 -34.97
C LYS A 106 48.57 14.81 -36.10
N ALA A 107 49.36 13.83 -36.55
CA ALA A 107 49.01 12.92 -37.64
C ALA A 107 48.52 11.53 -37.20
N ASN A 108 48.58 11.20 -35.89
CA ASN A 108 48.21 9.87 -35.39
C ASN A 108 46.77 9.87 -34.85
N THR A 109 45.88 9.15 -35.53
CA THR A 109 44.47 9.05 -35.12
C THR A 109 44.27 8.20 -33.87
N ALA A 110 45.21 7.30 -33.55
CA ALA A 110 45.15 6.37 -32.42
C ALA A 110 45.52 7.00 -31.07
N THR A 111 46.11 8.20 -31.06
CA THR A 111 46.48 8.91 -29.83
C THR A 111 45.46 9.98 -29.46
N THR A 112 45.37 10.29 -28.17
CA THR A 112 44.37 11.21 -27.62
C THR A 112 44.84 12.67 -27.55
N GLY A 113 46.14 12.95 -27.70
CA GLY A 113 46.72 14.30 -27.73
C GLY A 113 47.04 14.86 -29.13
N GLY A 114 47.06 16.19 -29.27
CA GLY A 114 47.43 16.86 -30.54
C GLY A 114 47.73 18.37 -30.48
N PHE A 115 47.32 19.08 -29.41
CA PHE A 115 47.60 20.52 -29.25
C PHE A 115 48.99 20.84 -28.68
N GLY A 116 49.69 19.89 -28.06
CA GLY A 116 51.00 20.14 -27.44
C GLY A 116 50.94 20.90 -26.10
N LEU A 117 49.75 21.00 -25.50
CA LEU A 117 49.49 21.73 -24.26
C LEU A 117 49.42 20.82 -23.03
N GLY A 118 48.96 19.57 -23.20
CA GLY A 118 48.66 18.66 -22.08
C GLY A 118 49.85 18.28 -21.22
N CYS A 119 51.06 18.13 -21.78
CA CYS A 119 52.25 17.81 -20.97
C CYS A 119 52.70 18.95 -20.03
N LYS A 120 52.11 20.13 -20.15
CA LYS A 120 52.30 21.29 -19.27
C LYS A 120 51.17 21.45 -18.26
N SER A 121 50.16 20.55 -18.27
CA SER A 121 49.04 20.60 -17.32
C SER A 121 49.47 20.67 -15.85
N PRO A 122 50.60 20.09 -15.38
CA PRO A 122 51.02 20.25 -13.98
C PRO A 122 51.13 21.71 -13.53
N PHE A 123 51.42 22.66 -14.43
CA PHE A 123 51.45 24.09 -14.12
C PHE A 123 50.10 24.70 -13.72
N ALA A 124 49.00 24.00 -13.95
CA ALA A 124 47.70 24.39 -13.46
C ALA A 124 47.59 24.17 -11.94
N TYR A 125 48.40 23.28 -11.36
CA TYR A 125 48.32 22.88 -9.95
C TYR A 125 49.58 23.24 -9.13
N THR A 126 50.78 23.10 -9.70
CA THR A 126 52.08 23.35 -9.05
C THR A 126 52.94 24.32 -9.88
N ASP A 127 53.83 25.06 -9.21
CA ASP A 127 54.76 25.97 -9.90
C ASP A 127 55.95 25.26 -10.54
N SER A 128 56.28 24.05 -10.08
CA SER A 128 57.31 23.21 -10.69
C SER A 128 57.01 21.72 -10.57
N PHE A 129 57.58 20.94 -11.47
CA PHE A 129 57.48 19.48 -11.48
C PHE A 129 58.73 18.87 -12.13
N GLN A 130 59.03 17.64 -11.76
CA GLN A 130 60.16 16.90 -12.31
C GLN A 130 59.71 16.01 -13.48
N VAL A 131 60.55 15.94 -14.51
CA VAL A 131 60.40 15.02 -15.63
C VAL A 131 61.65 14.17 -15.72
N THR A 132 61.49 12.85 -15.66
CA THR A 132 62.58 11.89 -15.89
C THR A 132 62.30 11.20 -17.22
N SER A 133 63.25 11.26 -18.15
CA SER A 133 63.14 10.61 -19.46
C SER A 133 64.18 9.50 -19.60
N MET A 134 63.75 8.31 -20.00
CA MET A 134 64.58 7.15 -20.24
C MET A 134 64.41 6.71 -21.70
N ASN A 135 65.43 6.95 -22.50
CA ASN A 135 65.40 6.72 -23.94
C ASN A 135 66.74 6.13 -24.41
N GLN A 136 66.68 5.04 -25.18
CA GLN A 136 67.84 4.42 -25.82
C GLN A 136 69.04 4.17 -24.88
N GLY A 137 68.76 3.68 -23.66
CA GLY A 137 69.78 3.36 -22.66
C GLY A 137 70.30 4.55 -21.86
N LYS A 138 69.73 5.74 -22.04
CA LYS A 138 70.11 6.98 -21.34
C LYS A 138 68.95 7.54 -20.52
N MET A 139 69.25 7.94 -19.28
CA MET A 139 68.34 8.62 -18.36
C MET A 139 68.76 10.07 -18.18
N SER A 140 67.79 10.98 -18.25
CA SER A 140 67.95 12.40 -17.95
C SER A 140 66.80 12.88 -17.05
N ILE A 141 67.10 13.70 -16.06
CA ILE A 141 66.16 14.26 -15.07
C ILE A 141 66.16 15.78 -15.21
N TYR A 142 64.96 16.36 -15.31
CA TYR A 142 64.75 17.79 -15.50
C TYR A 142 63.81 18.34 -14.43
N ASN A 143 64.10 19.54 -13.92
CA ASN A 143 63.11 20.36 -13.23
C ASN A 143 62.42 21.28 -14.24
N VAL A 144 61.10 21.22 -14.32
CA VAL A 144 60.29 22.05 -15.20
C VAL A 144 59.58 23.09 -14.33
N THR A 145 59.89 24.37 -14.53
CA THR A 145 59.40 25.48 -13.71
C THR A 145 58.57 26.46 -14.51
N LYS A 146 57.49 26.97 -13.90
CA LYS A 146 56.54 27.91 -14.51
C LYS A 146 57.14 29.29 -14.73
N SER A 147 58.15 29.62 -13.94
CA SER A 147 58.94 30.85 -14.05
C SER A 147 60.38 30.57 -13.62
N SER A 148 61.35 31.08 -14.35
CA SER A 148 62.78 30.96 -14.03
C SER A 148 63.47 32.31 -14.26
N ILE A 149 64.47 32.61 -13.42
CA ILE A 149 65.28 33.82 -13.55
C ILE A 149 66.13 33.73 -14.82
N GLU A 150 66.63 32.53 -15.12
CA GLU A 150 67.45 32.20 -16.29
C GLU A 150 66.69 32.37 -17.62
N THR A 151 65.36 32.35 -17.58
CA THR A 151 64.47 32.53 -18.73
C THR A 151 63.68 33.85 -18.69
N ASP A 152 64.15 34.84 -17.92
CA ASP A 152 63.52 36.16 -17.79
C ASP A 152 62.03 36.07 -17.41
N GLY A 153 61.72 35.22 -16.43
CA GLY A 153 60.37 34.99 -15.92
C GLY A 153 59.52 34.02 -16.75
N LYS A 154 59.97 33.60 -17.94
CA LYS A 154 59.27 32.60 -18.78
C LYS A 154 59.38 31.18 -18.19
N PRO A 155 58.53 30.21 -18.57
CA PRO A 155 58.71 28.82 -18.17
C PRO A 155 60.06 28.25 -18.63
N GLY A 156 60.70 27.44 -17.79
CA GLY A 156 62.03 26.88 -18.02
C GLY A 156 62.11 25.37 -17.80
N ILE A 157 63.00 24.70 -18.54
CA ILE A 157 63.39 23.30 -18.31
C ILE A 157 64.85 23.30 -17.88
N ILE A 158 65.12 22.97 -16.62
CA ILE A 158 66.44 22.98 -16.00
C ILE A 158 66.94 21.53 -15.90
N PRO A 159 67.98 21.12 -16.64
CA PRO A 159 68.56 19.79 -16.50
C PRO A 159 69.21 19.63 -15.12
N ILE A 160 68.81 18.61 -14.36
CA ILE A 160 69.44 18.25 -13.08
C ILE A 160 70.51 17.19 -13.31
N ILE A 161 70.17 16.15 -14.08
CA ILE A 161 71.05 15.03 -14.43
C ILE A 161 70.83 14.73 -15.92
N THR A 162 71.89 14.50 -16.69
CA THR A 162 71.78 14.16 -18.12
C THR A 162 72.66 12.98 -18.50
N GLY A 163 72.12 12.07 -19.30
CA GLY A 163 72.90 11.04 -20.00
C GLY A 163 73.46 9.91 -19.14
N VAL A 164 72.85 9.62 -17.99
CA VAL A 164 73.23 8.48 -17.12
C VAL A 164 72.78 7.17 -17.76
N ASP A 165 73.59 6.12 -17.69
CA ASP A 165 73.21 4.80 -18.23
C ASP A 165 72.00 4.21 -17.49
N THR A 166 71.06 3.63 -18.22
CA THR A 166 69.87 2.97 -17.68
C THR A 166 69.43 1.81 -18.59
N ASP A 167 68.83 0.79 -18.00
CA ASP A 167 68.16 -0.30 -18.70
C ASP A 167 66.65 -0.06 -18.90
N GLN A 168 66.13 1.04 -18.34
CA GLN A 168 64.71 1.38 -18.40
C GLN A 168 64.35 2.21 -19.63
N THR A 169 63.06 2.25 -19.96
CA THR A 169 62.49 3.10 -21.02
C THR A 169 61.26 3.85 -20.52
N GLY A 170 60.87 4.91 -21.21
CA GLY A 170 59.64 5.65 -20.96
C GLY A 170 59.88 7.00 -20.31
N LEU A 171 58.82 7.60 -19.76
CA LEU A 171 58.90 8.90 -19.08
C LEU A 171 58.21 8.84 -17.71
N GLU A 172 58.68 9.64 -16.76
CA GLU A 172 58.06 9.84 -15.45
C GLU A 172 57.80 11.33 -15.23
N VAL A 173 56.60 11.67 -14.76
CA VAL A 173 56.25 13.02 -14.30
C VAL A 173 56.00 12.96 -12.79
N LYS A 174 56.73 13.77 -12.03
CA LYS A 174 56.69 13.80 -10.56
C LYS A 174 56.42 15.20 -10.03
N PHE A 175 55.48 15.35 -9.10
CA PHE A 175 55.23 16.59 -8.38
C PHE A 175 54.57 16.33 -7.02
N GLN A 176 54.59 17.32 -6.14
CA GLN A 176 53.97 17.20 -4.82
C GLN A 176 52.49 17.60 -4.87
N ILE A 177 51.64 16.83 -4.19
CA ILE A 177 50.23 17.15 -3.99
C ILE A 177 49.98 17.56 -2.54
N ARG A 178 49.01 18.45 -2.32
CA ARG A 178 48.60 18.86 -0.98
C ARG A 178 47.83 17.71 -0.31
N ASP A 179 48.02 17.53 0.99
CA ASP A 179 47.36 16.46 1.76
C ASP A 179 45.83 16.45 1.60
N GLU A 180 45.23 17.65 1.54
CA GLU A 180 43.78 17.84 1.35
C GLU A 180 43.27 17.34 -0.01
N ASP A 181 44.12 17.33 -1.04
CA ASP A 181 43.75 16.97 -2.41
C ASP A 181 43.98 15.48 -2.71
N VAL A 182 44.70 14.74 -1.86
CA VAL A 182 45.05 13.31 -2.05
C VAL A 182 43.83 12.47 -2.43
N ASN A 183 42.75 12.61 -1.67
CA ASN A 183 41.51 11.86 -1.91
C ASN A 183 40.84 12.26 -3.23
N GLU A 184 40.96 13.51 -3.65
CA GLU A 184 40.41 13.98 -4.91
C GLU A 184 41.21 13.43 -6.10
N PHE A 185 42.55 13.51 -6.04
CA PHE A 185 43.43 12.92 -7.03
C PHE A 185 43.12 11.43 -7.24
N ILE A 186 43.02 10.66 -6.16
CA ILE A 186 42.72 9.22 -6.24
C ILE A 186 41.37 8.97 -6.91
N ARG A 187 40.32 9.74 -6.57
CA ARG A 187 39.02 9.63 -7.23
C ARG A 187 39.09 9.94 -8.73
N TYR A 188 39.83 10.96 -9.14
CA TYR A 188 40.01 11.28 -10.56
C TYR A 188 40.83 10.22 -11.27
N ILE A 189 41.91 9.70 -10.66
CA ILE A 189 42.72 8.63 -11.22
C ILE A 189 41.84 7.41 -11.49
N GLU A 190 41.11 6.92 -10.48
CA GLU A 190 40.21 5.78 -10.62
C GLU A 190 39.16 6.01 -11.72
N SER A 191 38.62 7.23 -11.82
CA SER A 191 37.57 7.55 -12.78
C SER A 191 38.09 7.66 -14.23
N ILE A 192 39.24 8.30 -14.44
CA ILE A 192 39.85 8.42 -15.78
C ILE A 192 40.30 7.05 -16.29
N VAL A 193 40.93 6.26 -15.43
CA VAL A 193 41.38 4.91 -15.77
C VAL A 193 40.19 4.01 -16.12
N TYR A 194 39.17 4.00 -15.26
CA TYR A 194 37.95 3.21 -15.48
C TYR A 194 37.27 3.57 -16.80
N ASN A 195 37.05 4.85 -17.04
CA ASN A 195 36.34 5.33 -18.22
C ASN A 195 37.14 5.17 -19.53
N GLY A 196 38.46 5.31 -19.43
CA GLY A 196 39.36 5.28 -20.57
C GLY A 196 39.80 3.90 -21.05
N GLU A 197 39.42 2.82 -20.36
CA GLU A 197 39.99 1.46 -20.57
C GLU A 197 41.52 1.45 -20.49
N ILE A 198 42.08 2.25 -19.58
CA ILE A 198 43.52 2.39 -19.42
C ILE A 198 43.98 1.34 -18.42
N LYS A 199 45.03 0.57 -18.75
CA LYS A 199 45.62 -0.33 -17.76
C LYS A 199 46.55 0.47 -16.85
N ALA A 200 46.25 0.50 -15.56
CA ALA A 200 47.04 1.25 -14.59
C ALA A 200 47.12 0.52 -13.24
N VAL A 201 48.27 0.65 -12.59
CA VAL A 201 48.49 0.25 -11.20
C VAL A 201 48.62 1.51 -10.35
N LEU A 202 47.82 1.59 -9.29
CA LEU A 202 47.98 2.60 -8.24
C LEU A 202 48.78 1.99 -7.08
N ARG A 203 50.01 2.49 -6.89
CA ARG A 203 50.86 2.23 -5.73
C ARG A 203 50.67 3.31 -4.69
N ARG A 204 50.27 2.93 -3.47
CA ARG A 204 50.20 3.84 -2.32
C ARG A 204 50.31 3.07 -1.01
N ARG A 205 50.61 3.77 0.09
CA ARG A 205 50.42 3.21 1.43
C ARG A 205 48.94 3.02 1.75
N VAL A 206 48.61 1.85 2.25
CA VAL A 206 47.27 1.52 2.77
C VAL A 206 47.39 0.89 4.15
N LEU A 207 46.38 1.12 4.97
CA LEU A 207 46.27 0.48 6.28
C LEU A 207 45.99 -1.02 6.08
N THR A 208 46.94 -1.86 6.51
CA THR A 208 46.82 -3.32 6.49
C THR A 208 46.42 -3.91 7.83
N GLY A 209 46.48 -3.10 8.89
CA GLY A 209 46.08 -3.43 10.24
C GLY A 209 46.02 -2.18 11.13
N PRO A 210 45.74 -2.31 12.44
CA PRO A 210 45.74 -1.18 13.37
C PRO A 210 47.14 -0.53 13.46
N GLY A 211 47.31 0.61 12.79
CA GLY A 211 48.56 1.38 12.79
C GLY A 211 49.65 0.87 11.83
N GLU A 212 49.38 -0.17 11.04
CA GLU A 212 50.35 -0.71 10.07
C GLU A 212 50.03 -0.19 8.66
N LEU A 213 51.00 0.50 8.06
CA LEU A 213 50.93 1.00 6.69
C LEU A 213 51.93 0.24 5.83
N SER A 214 51.47 -0.37 4.74
CA SER A 214 52.33 -0.96 3.73
C SER A 214 52.06 -0.34 2.37
N GLU A 215 53.11 -0.15 1.56
CA GLU A 215 52.91 0.13 0.13
C GLU A 215 52.26 -1.08 -0.55
N GLN A 216 51.17 -0.83 -1.28
CA GLN A 216 50.50 -1.85 -2.06
C GLN A 216 50.25 -1.37 -3.48
N ASP A 217 50.46 -2.31 -4.40
CA ASP A 217 50.08 -2.17 -5.81
C ASP A 217 48.65 -2.66 -5.98
N ARG A 218 47.78 -1.77 -6.47
CA ARG A 218 46.41 -2.12 -6.84
C ARG A 218 46.21 -1.87 -8.33
N GLU A 219 45.97 -2.94 -9.08
CA GLU A 219 45.48 -2.83 -10.45
C GLU A 219 44.09 -2.19 -10.43
N LEU A 220 43.91 -1.15 -11.22
CA LEU A 220 42.68 -0.38 -11.27
C LEU A 220 41.70 -1.01 -12.29
N PRO A 221 40.40 -1.12 -11.94
CA PRO A 221 39.41 -1.70 -12.85
C PRO A 221 39.15 -0.81 -14.05
N VAL A 222 38.69 -1.42 -15.15
CA VAL A 222 38.25 -0.75 -16.38
C VAL A 222 36.77 -1.01 -16.65
N LEU A 223 36.13 -0.14 -17.43
CA LEU A 223 34.69 -0.19 -17.73
C LEU A 223 34.29 -1.41 -18.58
N GLY A 224 35.19 -1.92 -19.42
CA GLY A 224 34.91 -3.05 -20.31
C GLY A 224 34.03 -2.71 -21.51
N MET A 225 33.93 -1.43 -21.90
CA MET A 225 33.22 -0.98 -23.09
C MET A 225 34.16 -1.00 -24.31
N SER A 226 33.72 -1.61 -25.41
CA SER A 226 34.49 -1.69 -26.66
C SER A 226 34.80 -0.32 -27.28
N PHE A 227 35.96 -0.21 -27.96
CA PHE A 227 36.35 0.95 -28.76
C PHE A 227 35.73 0.97 -30.17
N GLU A 228 34.95 -0.04 -30.54
CA GLU A 228 34.19 -0.04 -31.79
C GLU A 228 33.15 1.10 -31.78
N PRO A 229 33.09 1.94 -32.83
CA PRO A 229 32.12 3.03 -32.91
C PRO A 229 30.68 2.58 -32.67
N GLY A 230 29.95 3.36 -31.87
CA GLY A 230 28.57 3.03 -31.48
C GLY A 230 28.46 1.94 -30.40
N SER A 231 29.57 1.44 -29.84
CA SER A 231 29.53 0.68 -28.57
C SER A 231 29.07 1.57 -27.44
N TYR A 232 28.26 1.07 -26.52
CA TYR A 232 27.63 1.90 -25.50
C TYR A 232 27.52 1.19 -24.13
N ASN A 233 27.29 1.96 -23.06
CA ASN A 233 27.05 1.44 -21.72
C ASN A 233 25.93 2.23 -20.99
N LEU A 234 24.94 1.49 -20.46
CA LEU A 234 23.75 2.01 -19.77
C LEU A 234 23.79 1.84 -18.24
N SER A 235 24.83 1.20 -17.68
CA SER A 235 24.87 0.84 -16.25
C SER A 235 24.93 2.06 -15.31
N GLY A 236 25.38 3.21 -15.83
CA GLY A 236 25.58 4.44 -15.06
C GLY A 236 26.76 4.39 -14.07
N SER A 237 27.37 3.22 -13.82
CA SER A 237 28.47 3.02 -12.87
C SER A 237 29.75 3.82 -13.20
N TRP A 238 29.90 4.25 -14.45
CA TRP A 238 30.99 5.08 -14.96
C TRP A 238 30.84 6.57 -14.65
N HIS A 239 29.63 7.02 -14.33
CA HIS A 239 29.36 8.45 -14.09
C HIS A 239 29.89 8.90 -12.73
N ARG A 240 30.39 10.13 -12.67
CA ARG A 240 30.89 10.79 -11.47
C ARG A 240 30.39 12.22 -11.42
N ASN A 241 30.18 12.75 -10.22
CA ASN A 241 29.58 14.08 -10.04
C ASN A 241 30.34 15.21 -10.73
N TYR A 242 31.68 15.14 -10.80
CA TYR A 242 32.50 16.16 -11.48
C TYR A 242 32.22 16.27 -12.99
N MET A 243 31.63 15.24 -13.60
CA MET A 243 31.31 15.20 -15.03
C MET A 243 30.03 16.01 -15.36
N GLY A 244 29.31 16.49 -14.33
CA GLY A 244 28.05 17.22 -14.48
C GLY A 244 26.82 16.33 -14.59
N SER A 245 25.68 16.93 -14.90
CA SER A 245 24.36 16.28 -14.85
C SER A 245 23.79 15.86 -16.21
N HIS A 246 24.61 15.80 -17.26
CA HIS A 246 24.19 15.37 -18.60
C HIS A 246 23.67 13.92 -18.60
N ALA A 247 22.83 13.57 -19.57
CA ALA A 247 22.38 12.19 -19.76
C ALA A 247 23.17 11.45 -20.84
N VAL A 248 23.60 12.16 -21.88
CA VAL A 248 24.34 11.59 -23.01
C VAL A 248 25.80 12.01 -22.91
N TYR A 249 26.68 11.02 -22.85
CA TYR A 249 28.13 11.21 -22.88
C TYR A 249 28.71 10.47 -24.07
N VAL A 250 29.83 10.97 -24.56
CA VAL A 250 30.56 10.40 -25.67
C VAL A 250 31.98 10.09 -25.21
N ARG A 251 32.39 8.83 -25.37
CA ARG A 251 33.80 8.45 -25.25
C ARG A 251 34.48 8.74 -26.59
N TYR A 252 35.42 9.67 -26.59
CA TYR A 252 36.24 9.95 -27.76
C TYR A 252 37.71 9.72 -27.41
N GLY A 253 38.35 8.78 -28.11
CA GLY A 253 39.59 8.16 -27.63
C GLY A 253 39.38 7.53 -26.26
N ASN A 254 40.24 7.84 -25.29
CA ASN A 254 40.16 7.35 -23.90
C ASN A 254 39.49 8.35 -22.93
N VAL A 255 38.84 9.40 -23.44
CA VAL A 255 38.26 10.47 -22.61
C VAL A 255 36.75 10.55 -22.82
N MET A 256 36.02 10.78 -21.72
CA MET A 256 34.57 10.99 -21.72
C MET A 256 34.25 12.47 -21.78
N TYR A 257 33.31 12.82 -22.66
CA TYR A 257 32.81 14.17 -22.83
C TYR A 257 31.29 14.18 -22.69
N PRO A 258 30.69 15.19 -22.04
CA PRO A 258 29.26 15.42 -22.20
C PRO A 258 28.98 15.75 -23.67
N ALA A 259 27.87 15.25 -24.20
CA ALA A 259 27.43 15.66 -25.54
C ALA A 259 27.12 17.16 -25.53
N THR A 260 27.67 17.89 -26.50
CA THR A 260 27.42 19.32 -26.66
C THR A 260 25.96 19.56 -27.02
N GLN A 261 25.31 20.49 -26.32
CA GLN A 261 24.00 20.99 -26.67
C GLN A 261 24.14 22.29 -27.47
N SER A 262 23.59 22.26 -28.68
CA SER A 262 23.54 23.37 -29.64
C SER A 262 22.19 23.34 -30.37
N PRO A 263 21.77 24.42 -31.04
CA PRO A 263 20.56 24.39 -31.87
C PRO A 263 20.56 23.28 -32.93
N ALA A 264 21.74 22.83 -33.39
CA ALA A 264 21.88 21.76 -34.37
C ALA A 264 21.74 20.35 -33.76
N THR A 265 22.05 20.17 -32.49
CA THR A 265 22.06 18.86 -31.80
C THR A 265 20.83 18.64 -30.92
N GLU A 266 20.05 19.69 -30.64
CA GLU A 266 18.93 19.68 -29.70
C GLU A 266 17.88 18.62 -30.04
N GLU A 267 17.47 18.52 -31.30
CA GLU A 267 16.46 17.54 -31.73
C GLU A 267 16.97 16.10 -31.58
N ALA A 268 18.21 15.83 -32.00
CA ALA A 268 18.83 14.51 -31.92
C ALA A 268 19.05 14.06 -30.47
N LEU A 269 19.49 14.98 -29.60
CA LEU A 269 19.58 14.74 -28.16
C LEU A 269 18.19 14.49 -27.56
N GLY A 270 17.18 15.28 -27.94
CA GLY A 270 15.79 15.07 -27.51
C GLY A 270 15.26 13.69 -27.89
N LEU A 271 15.57 13.22 -29.10
CA LEU A 271 15.20 11.89 -29.60
C LEU A 271 15.78 10.77 -28.71
N ILE A 272 17.09 10.77 -28.48
CA ILE A 272 17.73 9.74 -27.64
C ILE A 272 17.26 9.83 -26.18
N HIS A 273 17.08 11.04 -25.64
CA HIS A 273 16.53 11.24 -24.30
C HIS A 273 15.13 10.63 -24.15
N ASN A 274 14.25 10.83 -25.13
CA ASN A 274 12.91 10.22 -25.14
C ASN A 274 12.98 8.69 -25.20
N PHE A 275 13.89 8.14 -26.02
CA PHE A 275 14.07 6.70 -26.09
C PHE A 275 14.64 6.12 -24.78
N MET A 276 15.61 6.79 -24.16
CA MET A 276 16.16 6.42 -22.86
C MET A 276 15.08 6.36 -21.77
N ASN A 277 14.16 7.34 -21.76
CA ASN A 277 13.01 7.33 -20.86
C ASN A 277 12.09 6.12 -21.08
N ILE A 278 11.87 5.71 -22.34
CA ILE A 278 11.09 4.52 -22.69
C ILE A 278 11.73 3.26 -22.10
N ILE A 279 13.05 3.11 -22.21
CA ILE A 279 13.78 1.91 -21.75
C ILE A 279 14.22 1.99 -20.29
N GLY A 280 13.85 3.05 -19.57
CA GLY A 280 14.19 3.24 -18.16
C GLY A 280 15.68 3.48 -17.88
N ALA A 281 16.38 4.08 -18.85
CA ALA A 281 17.78 4.49 -18.72
C ALA A 281 17.88 5.98 -18.36
N SER A 282 18.73 6.31 -17.38
CA SER A 282 18.96 7.70 -16.97
C SER A 282 20.18 8.32 -17.63
N ARG A 283 21.19 7.50 -17.97
CA ARG A 283 22.44 7.93 -18.59
C ARG A 283 22.94 6.90 -19.59
N ILE A 284 23.60 7.40 -20.62
CA ILE A 284 24.30 6.58 -21.61
C ILE A 284 25.65 7.19 -21.93
N VAL A 285 26.61 6.31 -22.16
CA VAL A 285 27.86 6.66 -22.82
C VAL A 285 28.01 5.84 -24.09
N VAL A 286 28.52 6.47 -25.14
CA VAL A 286 28.71 5.85 -26.46
C VAL A 286 30.10 6.18 -27.02
N GLN A 287 30.74 5.19 -27.64
CA GLN A 287 32.03 5.34 -28.31
C GLN A 287 31.86 6.08 -29.64
N ALA A 288 32.50 7.24 -29.78
CA ALA A 288 32.57 7.96 -31.05
C ALA A 288 33.58 7.34 -32.01
N ALA A 289 33.29 7.47 -33.30
CA ALA A 289 34.23 7.15 -34.36
C ALA A 289 35.42 8.14 -34.36
N PRO A 290 36.64 7.69 -34.74
CA PRO A 290 37.76 8.59 -34.92
C PRO A 290 37.46 9.69 -35.95
N SER A 291 37.98 10.90 -35.72
CA SER A 291 37.89 12.02 -36.65
C SER A 291 36.47 12.54 -36.94
N THR A 292 35.49 12.24 -36.08
CA THR A 292 34.12 12.77 -36.21
C THR A 292 33.79 13.90 -35.25
N LEU A 293 34.66 14.18 -34.26
CA LEU A 293 34.44 15.20 -33.24
C LEU A 293 35.67 16.08 -33.07
N ALA A 294 35.46 17.37 -32.81
CA ALA A 294 36.49 18.30 -32.39
C ALA A 294 36.42 18.54 -30.87
N ILE A 295 37.58 18.62 -30.23
CA ILE A 295 37.75 18.87 -28.79
C ILE A 295 38.23 20.31 -28.56
N ALA A 296 37.80 20.93 -27.46
CA ALA A 296 38.34 22.23 -27.04
C ALA A 296 39.83 22.11 -26.63
N PRO A 297 40.63 23.20 -26.69
CA PRO A 297 42.05 23.17 -26.29
C PRO A 297 42.28 22.70 -24.85
N SER A 298 41.35 22.98 -23.93
CA SER A 298 41.38 22.52 -22.54
C SER A 298 41.13 21.01 -22.38
N ARG A 299 40.65 20.33 -23.43
CA ARG A 299 40.22 18.92 -23.43
C ARG A 299 39.15 18.58 -22.39
N GLU A 300 38.43 19.58 -21.85
CA GLU A 300 37.33 19.38 -20.89
C GLU A 300 35.96 19.23 -21.56
N THR A 301 35.80 19.78 -22.76
CA THR A 301 34.55 19.79 -23.52
C THR A 301 34.80 19.51 -25.01
N LEU A 302 33.74 19.12 -25.72
CA LEU A 302 33.74 19.12 -27.18
C LEU A 302 33.61 20.56 -27.70
N SER A 303 34.18 20.84 -28.86
CA SER A 303 34.11 22.15 -29.52
C SER A 303 32.81 22.30 -30.29
N ASN A 304 32.16 23.47 -30.22
CA ASN A 304 30.95 23.81 -30.97
C ASN A 304 31.28 24.14 -32.43
N GLN A 305 31.74 23.14 -33.18
CA GLN A 305 32.01 23.23 -34.61
C GLN A 305 31.03 22.35 -35.36
N LYS A 306 30.74 22.71 -36.62
CA LYS A 306 29.82 21.96 -37.48
C LYS A 306 30.12 20.45 -37.51
N MET A 307 31.39 20.06 -37.62
CA MET A 307 31.78 18.64 -37.60
C MET A 307 31.37 17.94 -36.29
N THR A 308 31.52 18.60 -35.14
CA THR A 308 31.09 18.05 -33.84
C THR A 308 29.57 17.94 -33.76
N ASP A 309 28.84 18.97 -34.22
CA ASP A 309 27.37 18.95 -34.23
C ASP A 309 26.86 17.79 -35.10
N ASP A 310 27.36 17.70 -36.34
CA ASP A 310 27.01 16.62 -37.28
C ASP A 310 27.35 15.24 -36.67
N GLY A 311 28.53 15.10 -36.05
CA GLY A 311 28.94 13.86 -35.39
C GLY A 311 28.08 13.47 -34.18
N ILE A 312 27.61 14.43 -33.37
CA ILE A 312 26.69 14.16 -32.25
C ILE A 312 25.32 13.74 -32.78
N VAL A 313 24.82 14.40 -33.83
CA VAL A 313 23.54 14.04 -34.47
C VAL A 313 23.59 12.60 -34.98
N ASP A 314 24.64 12.24 -35.74
CA ASP A 314 24.83 10.88 -36.26
C ASP A 314 24.90 9.85 -35.13
N ILE A 315 25.63 10.15 -34.05
CA ILE A 315 25.71 9.28 -32.89
C ILE A 315 24.32 9.06 -32.28
N CYS A 316 23.55 10.11 -32.04
CA CYS A 316 22.25 10.00 -31.37
C CYS A 316 21.24 9.21 -32.20
N VAL A 317 21.15 9.48 -33.51
CA VAL A 317 20.23 8.79 -34.42
C VAL A 317 20.57 7.30 -34.51
N ASN A 318 21.83 6.97 -34.81
CA ASN A 318 22.27 5.57 -34.92
C ASN A 318 22.12 4.81 -33.59
N LEU A 319 22.29 5.52 -32.46
CA LEU A 319 22.17 4.91 -31.14
C LEU A 319 20.73 4.53 -30.82
N VAL A 320 19.74 5.33 -31.23
CA VAL A 320 18.32 4.98 -31.05
C VAL A 320 17.97 3.70 -31.81
N ASP A 321 18.38 3.61 -33.07
CA ASP A 321 18.14 2.41 -33.89
C ASP A 321 18.78 1.16 -33.27
N LYS A 322 20.03 1.28 -32.81
CA LYS A 322 20.77 0.18 -32.18
C LYS A 322 20.15 -0.25 -30.85
N LEU A 323 19.73 0.71 -30.01
CA LEU A 323 19.06 0.41 -28.75
C LEU A 323 17.70 -0.25 -28.98
N GLU A 324 16.96 0.18 -30.00
CA GLU A 324 15.69 -0.43 -30.38
C GLU A 324 15.89 -1.87 -30.89
N GLU A 325 16.89 -2.10 -31.73
CA GLU A 325 17.24 -3.45 -32.20
C GLU A 325 17.61 -4.38 -31.04
N HIS A 326 18.45 -3.91 -30.11
CA HIS A 326 18.82 -4.68 -28.92
C HIS A 326 17.61 -5.00 -28.04
N CYS A 327 16.70 -4.04 -27.82
CA CYS A 327 15.44 -4.29 -27.09
C CYS A 327 14.60 -5.35 -27.80
N LYS A 328 14.44 -5.24 -29.14
CA LYS A 328 13.68 -6.19 -29.95
C LYS A 328 14.25 -7.60 -29.90
N ALA A 329 15.59 -7.74 -29.91
CA ALA A 329 16.26 -9.02 -29.83
C ALA A 329 15.99 -9.75 -28.49
N GLY A 330 15.77 -9.02 -27.41
CA GLY A 330 15.43 -9.59 -26.09
C GLY A 330 13.95 -9.99 -25.93
N ILE A 331 13.05 -9.52 -26.79
CA ILE A 331 11.60 -9.77 -26.67
C ILE A 331 11.23 -11.26 -26.71
N PRO A 332 11.75 -12.09 -27.63
CA PRO A 332 11.41 -13.52 -27.67
C PRO A 332 11.71 -14.24 -26.35
N ALA A 333 12.90 -14.06 -25.80
CA ALA A 333 13.30 -14.64 -24.52
C ALA A 333 12.43 -14.14 -23.36
N ALA A 334 12.07 -12.84 -23.37
CA ALA A 334 11.18 -12.27 -22.36
C ALA A 334 9.76 -12.87 -22.40
N ILE A 335 9.22 -13.12 -23.61
CA ILE A 335 7.92 -13.76 -23.79
C ILE A 335 7.97 -15.21 -23.27
N GLU A 336 8.99 -15.97 -23.65
CA GLU A 336 9.19 -17.35 -23.19
C GLU A 336 9.28 -17.43 -21.67
N TYR A 337 10.06 -16.52 -21.06
CA TYR A 337 10.19 -16.43 -19.61
C TYR A 337 8.86 -16.11 -18.92
N ILE A 338 8.07 -15.16 -19.44
CA ILE A 338 6.73 -14.88 -18.92
C ILE A 338 5.86 -16.13 -18.96
N GLU A 339 5.86 -16.86 -20.07
CA GLU A 339 5.07 -18.08 -20.21
C GLU A 339 5.53 -19.18 -19.25
N GLU A 340 6.84 -19.31 -19.04
CA GLU A 340 7.42 -20.21 -18.05
C GLU A 340 7.02 -19.84 -16.62
N CYS A 341 7.09 -18.56 -16.26
CA CYS A 341 6.61 -18.03 -14.97
C CYS A 341 5.13 -18.33 -14.77
N ILE A 342 4.30 -18.18 -15.81
CA ILE A 342 2.87 -18.53 -15.73
C ILE A 342 2.71 -20.05 -15.54
N LYS A 343 3.46 -20.89 -16.24
CA LYS A 343 3.38 -22.36 -16.14
C LYS A 343 3.83 -22.87 -14.77
N LYS A 344 4.90 -22.32 -14.21
CA LYS A 344 5.45 -22.69 -12.90
C LYS A 344 4.73 -22.03 -11.73
N GLY A 345 4.13 -20.86 -11.96
CA GLY A 345 3.51 -20.04 -10.94
C GLY A 345 2.24 -20.63 -10.33
N ASN A 346 1.99 -20.22 -9.09
CA ASN A 346 0.82 -20.54 -8.30
C ASN A 346 -0.10 -19.31 -8.19
N ASP A 347 -0.62 -18.85 -9.34
CA ASP A 347 -1.59 -17.75 -9.37
C ASP A 347 -2.92 -18.23 -8.77
N HIS A 348 -3.21 -17.79 -7.55
CA HIS A 348 -4.43 -18.12 -6.83
C HIS A 348 -5.46 -16.98 -6.84
N SER A 349 -5.24 -15.90 -7.60
CA SER A 349 -6.16 -14.76 -7.60
C SER A 349 -7.42 -15.04 -8.41
N TRP A 350 -8.59 -14.86 -7.79
CA TRP A 350 -9.88 -15.07 -8.46
C TRP A 350 -10.33 -13.83 -9.25
N TYR A 351 -9.79 -12.65 -8.94
CA TYR A 351 -10.30 -11.37 -9.43
C TYR A 351 -9.25 -10.44 -10.04
N ASP A 352 -7.95 -10.79 -9.99
CA ASP A 352 -6.90 -10.04 -10.67
C ASP A 352 -6.06 -10.93 -11.59
N TYR A 353 -5.42 -10.30 -12.58
CA TYR A 353 -4.37 -10.94 -13.37
C TYR A 353 -3.00 -10.53 -12.82
N PRO A 354 -1.99 -11.41 -12.92
CA PRO A 354 -0.61 -11.01 -12.68
C PRO A 354 -0.19 -9.84 -13.57
N ASP A 355 0.70 -8.99 -13.08
CA ASP A 355 1.40 -8.02 -13.92
C ASP A 355 2.48 -8.75 -14.73
N PHE A 356 2.12 -9.25 -15.91
CA PHE A 356 2.99 -10.10 -16.73
C PHE A 356 4.33 -9.45 -17.08
N LEU A 357 4.37 -8.13 -17.29
CA LEU A 357 5.62 -7.45 -17.64
C LEU A 357 6.56 -7.32 -16.43
N SER A 358 6.04 -7.40 -15.20
CA SER A 358 6.88 -7.39 -14.00
C SER A 358 7.83 -8.58 -13.90
N PHE A 359 7.57 -9.67 -14.63
CA PHE A 359 8.43 -10.85 -14.68
C PHE A 359 9.72 -10.62 -15.49
N ILE A 360 9.81 -9.59 -16.33
CA ILE A 360 10.97 -9.40 -17.22
C ILE A 360 12.10 -8.73 -16.46
N ASP A 361 13.18 -9.42 -16.09
CA ASP A 361 14.28 -8.80 -15.34
C ASP A 361 15.01 -7.69 -16.11
N ASP A 362 15.20 -7.85 -17.42
CA ASP A 362 15.79 -6.81 -18.27
C ASP A 362 14.89 -5.57 -18.31
N ARG A 363 15.37 -4.50 -17.66
CA ARG A 363 14.66 -3.22 -17.57
C ARG A 363 14.41 -2.58 -18.94
N THR A 364 15.36 -2.71 -19.87
CA THR A 364 15.28 -2.06 -21.18
C THR A 364 14.21 -2.71 -22.05
N VAL A 365 14.21 -4.05 -22.11
CA VAL A 365 13.19 -4.84 -22.81
C VAL A 365 11.81 -4.62 -22.18
N ARG A 366 11.72 -4.63 -20.84
CA ARG A 366 10.48 -4.36 -20.10
C ARG A 366 9.90 -2.99 -20.43
N GLY A 367 10.73 -1.94 -20.38
CA GLY A 367 10.34 -0.57 -20.69
C GLY A 367 9.86 -0.43 -22.13
N TYR A 368 10.61 -0.99 -23.09
CA TYR A 368 10.20 -1.02 -24.49
C TYR A 368 8.85 -1.72 -24.71
N MET A 369 8.65 -2.91 -24.11
CA MET A 369 7.38 -3.65 -24.18
C MET A 369 6.22 -2.92 -23.49
N ALA A 370 6.47 -2.11 -22.46
CA ALA A 370 5.47 -1.30 -21.78
C ALA A 370 5.07 -0.02 -22.57
N SER A 371 5.92 0.43 -23.49
CA SER A 371 5.78 1.70 -24.20
C SER A 371 4.69 1.73 -25.28
N SER A 372 4.44 2.90 -25.88
CA SER A 372 3.55 3.04 -27.03
C SER A 372 4.04 2.25 -28.26
N LEU A 373 5.36 2.08 -28.41
CA LEU A 373 6.01 1.42 -29.56
C LEU A 373 5.62 -0.06 -29.70
N TRP A 374 5.30 -0.74 -28.59
CA TRP A 374 4.93 -2.16 -28.60
C TRP A 374 3.44 -2.43 -28.31
N THR A 375 2.57 -1.42 -28.45
CA THR A 375 1.16 -1.51 -27.99
C THR A 375 0.34 -2.61 -28.68
N LYS A 376 0.50 -2.79 -30.00
CA LYS A 376 -0.29 -3.78 -30.77
C LYS A 376 0.05 -5.21 -30.33
N GLN A 377 1.35 -5.50 -30.22
CA GLN A 377 1.89 -6.77 -29.76
C GLN A 377 1.58 -6.98 -28.28
N ARG A 378 1.71 -5.95 -27.43
CA ARG A 378 1.32 -6.01 -26.01
C ARG A 378 -0.12 -6.47 -25.84
N ARG A 379 -1.06 -5.90 -26.61
CA ARG A 379 -2.47 -6.31 -26.56
C ARG A 379 -2.66 -7.77 -26.98
N HIS A 380 -1.98 -8.21 -28.02
CA HIS A 380 -2.01 -9.60 -28.49
C HIS A 380 -1.49 -10.57 -27.42
N TYR A 381 -0.27 -10.35 -26.91
CA TYR A 381 0.36 -11.21 -25.92
C TYR A 381 -0.33 -11.15 -24.55
N THR A 382 -0.81 -9.98 -24.12
CA THR A 382 -1.62 -9.88 -22.90
C THR A 382 -2.86 -10.77 -22.98
N LYS A 383 -3.53 -10.84 -24.14
CA LYS A 383 -4.66 -11.76 -24.34
C LYS A 383 -4.21 -13.22 -24.25
N HIS A 384 -3.06 -13.55 -24.85
CA HIS A 384 -2.46 -14.88 -24.77
C HIS A 384 -2.12 -15.28 -23.32
N TRP A 385 -1.34 -14.47 -22.60
CA TRP A 385 -0.93 -14.70 -21.22
C TRP A 385 -2.12 -14.79 -20.26
N LYS A 386 -3.16 -13.96 -20.43
CA LYS A 386 -4.41 -14.08 -19.66
C LYS A 386 -5.08 -15.44 -19.87
N ASN A 387 -5.11 -15.95 -21.09
CA ASN A 387 -5.68 -17.26 -21.38
C ASN A 387 -4.82 -18.40 -20.80
N LEU A 388 -3.49 -18.27 -20.85
CA LEU A 388 -2.56 -19.24 -20.26
C LEU A 388 -2.73 -19.29 -18.73
N SER A 389 -2.73 -18.12 -18.07
CA SER A 389 -2.96 -17.98 -16.62
C SER A 389 -4.30 -18.58 -16.18
N ILE A 390 -5.39 -18.33 -16.92
CA ILE A 390 -6.70 -18.98 -16.66
C ILE A 390 -6.62 -20.50 -16.80
N THR A 391 -5.87 -21.02 -17.77
CA THR A 391 -5.71 -22.47 -17.96
C THR A 391 -4.99 -23.06 -16.76
N ARG A 392 -3.84 -22.48 -16.42
CA ARG A 392 -3.00 -22.93 -15.32
C ARG A 392 -3.74 -22.90 -13.99
N PHE A 393 -4.57 -21.89 -13.74
CA PHE A 393 -5.40 -21.78 -12.53
C PHE A 393 -6.22 -23.04 -12.28
N PHE A 394 -6.88 -23.59 -13.30
CA PHE A 394 -7.70 -24.81 -13.15
C PHE A 394 -6.91 -26.12 -13.24
N GLU A 395 -5.64 -26.09 -13.64
CA GLU A 395 -4.74 -27.26 -13.61
C GLU A 395 -4.14 -27.52 -12.21
N GLN A 396 -4.29 -26.55 -11.30
CA GLN A 396 -3.80 -26.68 -9.93
C GLN A 396 -4.49 -27.86 -9.21
N PRO A 397 -3.78 -28.55 -8.29
CA PRO A 397 -4.27 -29.79 -7.66
C PRO A 397 -5.64 -29.67 -6.96
N GLU A 398 -6.04 -28.50 -6.48
CA GLU A 398 -7.30 -28.25 -5.78
C GLU A 398 -8.51 -28.37 -6.68
N PHE A 399 -8.36 -28.14 -7.98
CA PHE A 399 -9.45 -28.25 -8.95
C PHE A 399 -9.52 -29.62 -9.62
N ARG A 400 -8.60 -30.54 -9.29
CA ARG A 400 -8.63 -31.92 -9.80
C ARG A 400 -9.81 -32.70 -9.20
N GLY A 401 -10.49 -33.48 -10.03
CA GLY A 401 -11.59 -34.36 -9.61
C GLY A 401 -13.00 -33.73 -9.64
N PHE A 402 -13.15 -32.44 -9.96
CA PHE A 402 -14.46 -31.86 -10.22
C PHE A 402 -14.96 -32.20 -11.62
N ASN A 403 -16.17 -32.77 -11.71
CA ASN A 403 -16.83 -33.07 -12.98
C ASN A 403 -17.71 -31.88 -13.41
N TRP A 404 -17.08 -30.81 -13.89
CA TRP A 404 -17.76 -29.60 -14.38
C TRP A 404 -17.34 -29.23 -15.81
N ASN A 405 -18.09 -28.33 -16.46
CA ASN A 405 -17.72 -27.83 -17.78
C ASN A 405 -16.57 -26.81 -17.64
N VAL A 406 -15.37 -27.22 -18.04
CA VAL A 406 -14.13 -26.40 -17.94
C VAL A 406 -14.26 -25.08 -18.69
N ASN A 407 -14.92 -25.04 -19.85
CA ASN A 407 -15.10 -23.79 -20.60
C ASN A 407 -15.97 -22.78 -19.84
N LYS A 408 -17.03 -23.25 -19.17
CA LYS A 408 -17.85 -22.39 -18.30
C LYS A 408 -17.05 -21.91 -17.08
N ALA A 409 -16.20 -22.76 -16.49
CA ALA A 409 -15.32 -22.39 -15.39
C ALA A 409 -14.33 -21.28 -15.80
N ARG A 410 -13.66 -21.46 -16.95
CA ARG A 410 -12.73 -20.49 -17.54
C ARG A 410 -13.41 -19.16 -17.85
N ASN A 411 -14.63 -19.18 -18.38
CA ASN A 411 -15.41 -17.96 -18.63
C ASN A 411 -15.81 -17.25 -17.34
N ALA A 412 -16.17 -18.00 -16.29
CA ALA A 412 -16.50 -17.43 -14.99
C ALA A 412 -15.28 -16.77 -14.32
N LEU A 413 -14.11 -17.42 -14.35
CA LEU A 413 -12.86 -16.82 -13.86
C LEU A 413 -12.48 -15.59 -14.69
N ARG A 414 -12.58 -15.66 -16.02
CA ARG A 414 -12.31 -14.53 -16.91
C ARG A 414 -13.20 -13.32 -16.57
N ALA A 415 -14.50 -13.54 -16.40
CA ALA A 415 -15.45 -12.50 -16.01
C ALA A 415 -15.10 -11.93 -14.63
N SER A 416 -14.72 -12.80 -13.68
CA SER A 416 -14.35 -12.38 -12.33
C SER A 416 -13.13 -11.45 -12.34
N ARG A 417 -12.09 -11.81 -13.10
CA ARG A 417 -10.88 -11.00 -13.25
C ARG A 417 -11.06 -9.72 -14.06
N GLN A 418 -11.98 -9.72 -15.03
CA GLN A 418 -12.30 -8.51 -15.79
C GLN A 418 -13.09 -7.50 -14.97
N GLN A 419 -13.98 -7.99 -14.11
CA GLN A 419 -14.84 -7.17 -13.25
C GLN A 419 -14.19 -6.80 -11.91
N ARG A 420 -13.01 -7.37 -11.61
CA ARG A 420 -12.39 -7.33 -10.27
C ARG A 420 -13.38 -7.71 -9.17
N ASN A 421 -14.09 -8.81 -9.41
CA ASN A 421 -15.17 -9.29 -8.56
C ASN A 421 -15.21 -10.82 -8.58
N THR A 422 -15.22 -11.48 -7.42
CA THR A 422 -15.24 -12.94 -7.31
C THR A 422 -16.60 -13.58 -7.62
N GLN A 423 -17.67 -12.78 -7.66
CA GLN A 423 -19.04 -13.25 -7.78
C GLN A 423 -19.30 -14.18 -8.99
N PRO A 424 -18.81 -13.92 -10.22
CA PRO A 424 -19.06 -14.81 -11.35
C PRO A 424 -18.52 -16.22 -11.12
N LEU A 425 -17.32 -16.36 -10.55
CA LEU A 425 -16.74 -17.65 -10.21
C LEU A 425 -17.46 -18.30 -9.01
N CYS A 426 -17.83 -17.53 -7.98
CA CYS A 426 -18.63 -18.06 -6.87
C CYS A 426 -19.99 -18.61 -7.35
N ASN A 427 -20.67 -17.92 -8.26
CA ASN A 427 -21.92 -18.38 -8.86
C ASN A 427 -21.74 -19.67 -9.67
N PHE A 428 -20.61 -19.79 -10.39
CA PHE A 428 -20.26 -21.01 -11.10
C PHE A 428 -20.07 -22.18 -10.13
N LEU A 429 -19.26 -22.00 -9.08
CA LEU A 429 -19.02 -23.03 -8.06
C LEU A 429 -20.31 -23.42 -7.33
N GLN A 430 -21.15 -22.45 -7.00
CA GLN A 430 -22.46 -22.72 -6.42
C GLN A 430 -23.28 -23.64 -7.31
N ARG A 431 -23.40 -23.31 -8.60
CA ARG A 431 -24.25 -24.03 -9.55
C ARG A 431 -23.72 -25.41 -9.92
N TYR A 432 -22.41 -25.55 -10.09
CA TYR A 432 -21.80 -26.74 -10.69
C TYR A 432 -20.99 -27.61 -9.72
N ALA A 433 -20.66 -27.13 -8.52
CA ALA A 433 -20.01 -27.92 -7.47
C ALA A 433 -20.92 -28.13 -6.25
N VAL A 434 -21.53 -27.07 -5.75
CA VAL A 434 -22.28 -27.12 -4.48
C VAL A 434 -23.68 -27.71 -4.66
N LEU A 435 -24.51 -27.18 -5.58
CA LEU A 435 -25.88 -27.67 -5.76
C LEU A 435 -25.96 -29.17 -6.09
N PRO A 436 -25.11 -29.76 -6.95
CA PRO A 436 -25.10 -31.21 -7.18
C PRO A 436 -24.76 -32.00 -5.91
N THR A 437 -23.86 -31.47 -5.08
CA THR A 437 -23.47 -32.11 -3.81
C THR A 437 -24.64 -32.08 -2.81
N LEU A 438 -25.35 -30.95 -2.70
CA LEU A 438 -26.56 -30.85 -1.87
C LEU A 438 -27.67 -31.81 -2.36
N ALA A 439 -27.81 -31.97 -3.68
CA ALA A 439 -28.78 -32.90 -4.24
C ALA A 439 -28.44 -34.36 -3.86
N LYS A 440 -27.17 -34.75 -3.91
CA LYS A 440 -26.72 -36.09 -3.44
C LYS A 440 -27.04 -36.31 -1.97
N TRP A 441 -26.79 -35.32 -1.11
CA TRP A 441 -27.15 -35.39 0.31
C TRP A 441 -28.64 -35.59 0.51
N ARG A 442 -29.47 -34.84 -0.22
CA ARG A 442 -30.93 -34.95 -0.15
C ARG A 442 -31.41 -36.35 -0.56
N THR A 443 -30.87 -36.91 -1.64
CA THR A 443 -31.19 -38.27 -2.09
C THR A 443 -30.77 -39.34 -1.08
N ALA A 444 -29.66 -39.12 -0.37
CA ALA A 444 -29.21 -39.98 0.73
C ALA A 444 -29.99 -39.76 2.06
N GLY A 445 -31.03 -38.92 2.06
CA GLY A 445 -31.86 -38.67 3.25
C GLY A 445 -31.28 -37.66 4.25
N HIS A 446 -30.25 -36.89 3.87
CA HIS A 446 -29.64 -35.88 4.73
C HIS A 446 -30.29 -34.52 4.55
N LYS A 447 -30.61 -33.86 5.66
CA LYS A 447 -30.98 -32.44 5.70
C LYS A 447 -29.78 -31.64 6.18
N PHE A 448 -29.28 -30.75 5.34
CA PHE A 448 -28.22 -29.84 5.76
C PHE A 448 -28.78 -28.76 6.70
N SER A 449 -28.14 -28.58 7.84
CA SER A 449 -28.54 -27.70 8.95
C SER A 449 -28.26 -26.21 8.71
N GLY A 450 -27.70 -25.83 7.56
CA GLY A 450 -27.47 -24.42 7.20
C GLY A 450 -26.28 -23.76 7.90
N TYR A 451 -25.56 -24.49 8.76
CA TYR A 451 -24.45 -23.95 9.53
C TYR A 451 -23.10 -24.32 8.93
N ILE A 452 -22.22 -23.34 8.78
CA ILE A 452 -20.88 -23.52 8.22
C ILE A 452 -19.88 -22.84 9.14
N VAL A 453 -18.77 -23.50 9.43
CA VAL A 453 -17.59 -22.84 10.00
C VAL A 453 -16.70 -22.43 8.84
N GLY A 454 -16.18 -21.20 8.88
CA GLY A 454 -15.19 -20.70 7.91
C GLY A 454 -14.11 -19.87 8.61
N SER A 455 -12.93 -19.81 8.02
CA SER A 455 -11.80 -19.02 8.51
C SER A 455 -12.02 -17.51 8.29
N GLY A 456 -11.70 -16.71 9.30
CA GLY A 456 -11.67 -15.25 9.25
C GLY A 456 -10.32 -14.71 9.73
N ARG A 457 -10.20 -13.38 9.81
CA ARG A 457 -8.94 -12.69 10.17
C ARG A 457 -8.44 -13.02 11.59
N TYR A 458 -9.33 -13.44 12.49
CA TYR A 458 -9.05 -13.68 13.91
C TYR A 458 -9.42 -15.10 14.37
N GLY A 459 -9.44 -16.07 13.46
CA GLY A 459 -9.82 -17.46 13.75
C GLY A 459 -11.07 -17.91 13.01
N CYS A 460 -11.66 -19.02 13.43
CA CYS A 460 -12.86 -19.59 12.80
C CYS A 460 -14.16 -18.92 13.27
N HIS A 461 -15.12 -18.76 12.36
CA HIS A 461 -16.44 -18.18 12.63
C HIS A 461 -17.57 -19.10 12.18
N LEU A 462 -18.67 -19.12 12.95
CA LEU A 462 -19.88 -19.85 12.61
C LEU A 462 -20.84 -18.95 11.81
N TYR A 463 -21.13 -19.36 10.58
CA TYR A 463 -22.12 -18.76 9.71
C TYR A 463 -23.46 -19.49 9.83
N LYS A 464 -24.52 -18.73 10.11
CA LYS A 464 -25.89 -19.24 10.32
C LYS A 464 -26.85 -18.97 9.15
N HIS A 465 -26.29 -18.60 8.00
CA HIS A 465 -27.05 -18.24 6.81
C HIS A 465 -27.05 -19.39 5.79
N SER A 466 -27.88 -19.29 4.75
CA SER A 466 -27.87 -20.29 3.68
C SER A 466 -26.48 -20.44 3.06
N ILE A 467 -26.18 -21.63 2.56
CA ILE A 467 -24.92 -21.91 1.85
C ILE A 467 -24.70 -20.96 0.67
N ALA A 468 -25.77 -20.50 0.01
CA ALA A 468 -25.72 -19.49 -1.04
C ALA A 468 -25.21 -18.14 -0.51
N HIS A 469 -25.73 -17.70 0.64
CA HIS A 469 -25.27 -16.48 1.30
C HIS A 469 -23.82 -16.60 1.75
N TRP A 470 -23.42 -17.76 2.28
CA TRP A 470 -22.05 -18.00 2.70
C TRP A 470 -21.08 -17.94 1.51
N LEU A 471 -21.34 -18.67 0.41
CA LEU A 471 -20.49 -18.65 -0.79
C LEU A 471 -20.31 -17.25 -1.39
N LYS A 472 -21.32 -16.39 -1.26
CA LYS A 472 -21.27 -15.01 -1.75
C LYS A 472 -20.31 -14.12 -0.95
N HIS A 473 -20.13 -14.39 0.35
CA HIS A 473 -19.39 -13.52 1.26
C HIS A 473 -18.16 -14.20 1.90
N SER A 474 -17.81 -15.39 1.42
CA SER A 474 -16.64 -16.15 1.89
C SER A 474 -15.43 -15.86 1.04
N SER A 475 -14.25 -15.89 1.66
CA SER A 475 -12.98 -15.85 0.94
C SER A 475 -12.81 -17.06 0.01
N GLU A 476 -11.97 -16.88 -1.00
CA GLU A 476 -11.58 -17.89 -1.99
C GLU A 476 -11.11 -19.17 -1.32
N GLY A 477 -10.26 -19.02 -0.29
CA GLY A 477 -9.75 -20.10 0.53
C GLY A 477 -10.91 -20.93 1.08
N ASN A 478 -11.80 -20.32 1.86
CA ASN A 478 -12.91 -21.02 2.54
C ASN A 478 -13.75 -21.88 1.60
N ILE A 479 -14.04 -21.37 0.40
CA ILE A 479 -14.82 -22.09 -0.61
C ILE A 479 -14.07 -23.35 -1.06
N LEU A 480 -12.76 -23.24 -1.33
CA LEU A 480 -11.93 -24.38 -1.73
C LEU A 480 -11.78 -25.41 -0.59
N GLY A 481 -11.57 -24.97 0.65
CA GLY A 481 -11.45 -25.90 1.77
C GLY A 481 -12.73 -26.68 2.02
N LEU A 482 -13.90 -26.05 1.91
CA LEU A 482 -15.17 -26.76 2.06
C LEU A 482 -15.31 -27.88 1.02
N LEU A 483 -14.96 -27.60 -0.24
CA LEU A 483 -15.10 -28.56 -1.32
C LEU A 483 -14.05 -29.69 -1.24
N LYS A 484 -12.83 -29.40 -0.77
CA LYS A 484 -11.70 -30.34 -0.76
C LYS A 484 -11.61 -31.19 0.50
N THR A 485 -11.71 -30.56 1.67
CA THR A 485 -11.48 -31.24 2.96
C THR A 485 -12.64 -32.14 3.36
N LYS A 486 -13.86 -31.84 2.87
CA LYS A 486 -15.10 -32.53 3.24
C LYS A 486 -15.25 -32.66 4.76
N ASN A 487 -14.90 -31.62 5.50
CA ASN A 487 -15.07 -31.60 6.95
C ASN A 487 -16.54 -31.43 7.35
N VAL A 488 -16.95 -32.21 8.35
CA VAL A 488 -18.24 -32.11 9.03
C VAL A 488 -18.00 -32.09 10.53
N VAL A 489 -18.43 -31.03 11.21
CA VAL A 489 -18.45 -30.94 12.67
C VAL A 489 -19.81 -31.39 13.18
N VAL A 490 -19.85 -32.44 14.00
CA VAL A 490 -21.06 -32.87 14.71
C VAL A 490 -21.00 -32.31 16.13
N THR A 491 -22.02 -31.58 16.57
CA THR A 491 -21.97 -30.91 17.87
C THR A 491 -23.34 -30.77 18.52
N LYS A 492 -23.38 -30.79 19.86
CA LYS A 492 -24.54 -30.34 20.67
C LYS A 492 -24.44 -28.86 21.04
N ARG A 493 -23.25 -28.27 20.88
CA ARG A 493 -22.87 -26.94 21.35
C ARG A 493 -22.55 -26.00 20.18
N MET A 494 -23.46 -25.07 19.91
CA MET A 494 -23.32 -24.12 18.80
C MET A 494 -22.50 -22.88 19.14
N SER A 495 -22.46 -22.47 20.41
CA SER A 495 -21.86 -21.19 20.83
C SER A 495 -20.34 -21.11 20.71
N ASP A 496 -19.64 -22.24 20.76
CA ASP A 496 -18.18 -22.35 20.75
C ASP A 496 -17.66 -23.36 19.70
N CYS A 497 -18.53 -23.84 18.81
CA CYS A 497 -18.16 -24.85 17.82
C CYS A 497 -17.05 -24.37 16.87
N ALA A 498 -17.12 -23.11 16.43
CA ALA A 498 -16.12 -22.54 15.52
C ALA A 498 -14.76 -22.40 16.20
N GLU A 499 -14.75 -21.90 17.43
CA GLU A 499 -13.54 -21.79 18.25
C GLU A 499 -12.92 -23.16 18.51
N SER A 500 -13.75 -24.16 18.86
CA SER A 500 -13.26 -25.52 19.11
C SER A 500 -12.67 -26.17 17.86
N PHE A 501 -13.27 -25.92 16.70
CA PHE A 501 -12.73 -26.37 15.41
C PHE A 501 -11.38 -25.70 15.09
N ASP A 502 -11.15 -24.47 15.54
CA ASP A 502 -9.89 -23.75 15.36
C ASP A 502 -8.73 -24.39 16.14
N TYR A 503 -9.03 -25.03 17.29
CA TYR A 503 -8.08 -25.78 18.12
C TYR A 503 -7.82 -27.22 17.66
N HIS A 504 -8.51 -27.69 16.63
CA HIS A 504 -8.28 -29.04 16.12
C HIS A 504 -6.80 -29.19 15.66
N PRO A 505 -6.11 -30.31 15.94
CA PRO A 505 -4.66 -30.47 15.70
C PRO A 505 -4.18 -30.16 14.28
N ASP A 506 -4.98 -30.49 13.27
CA ASP A 506 -4.69 -30.18 11.86
C ASP A 506 -4.73 -28.68 11.51
N TYR A 507 -5.31 -27.85 12.39
CA TYR A 507 -5.56 -26.43 12.14
C TYR A 507 -4.92 -25.51 13.19
N HIS A 508 -4.39 -26.05 14.28
CA HIS A 508 -3.85 -25.28 15.41
C HIS A 508 -2.30 -25.29 15.45
N GLY A 509 -1.69 -24.15 15.80
CA GLY A 509 -0.23 -24.02 16.03
C GLY A 509 0.64 -23.75 14.80
N ASP A 510 1.96 -23.94 14.96
CA ASP A 510 2.99 -23.61 13.95
C ASP A 510 2.84 -24.38 12.63
N LYS A 511 2.22 -25.56 12.66
CA LYS A 511 1.89 -26.34 11.45
C LYS A 511 0.98 -25.61 10.47
N TRP A 512 0.08 -24.73 10.96
CA TRP A 512 -0.73 -23.89 10.08
C TRP A 512 0.09 -22.76 9.46
N ARG A 513 1.04 -22.17 10.21
CA ARG A 513 1.96 -21.15 9.69
C ARG A 513 2.92 -21.75 8.66
N GLU A 514 3.50 -22.92 8.92
CA GLU A 514 4.36 -23.65 7.99
C GLU A 514 3.61 -24.01 6.70
N ALA A 515 2.39 -24.54 6.79
CA ALA A 515 1.56 -24.84 5.62
C ALA A 515 1.17 -23.59 4.79
N CYS A 516 0.97 -22.44 5.43
CA CYS A 516 0.73 -21.16 4.76
C CYS A 516 1.99 -20.56 4.13
N LEU A 517 3.19 -20.84 4.67
CA LEU A 517 4.47 -20.37 4.15
C LEU A 517 4.97 -21.22 2.97
N GLU A 518 4.79 -22.53 3.01
CA GLU A 518 5.19 -23.44 1.93
C GLU A 518 4.29 -23.34 0.69
N ASN A 519 3.03 -22.91 0.87
CA ASN A 519 2.10 -22.65 -0.24
C ASN A 519 1.18 -21.46 0.07
N PRO A 520 1.55 -20.24 -0.35
CA PRO A 520 0.83 -19.01 -0.04
C PRO A 520 -0.65 -18.95 -0.48
N GLY A 521 -1.11 -19.85 -1.36
CA GLY A 521 -2.54 -20.02 -1.67
C GLY A 521 -3.11 -21.43 -1.44
N HIS A 522 -2.35 -22.35 -0.84
CA HIS A 522 -2.87 -23.62 -0.30
C HIS A 522 -2.93 -23.63 1.24
N GLY A 523 -3.04 -22.49 1.91
CA GLY A 523 -3.44 -22.50 3.32
C GLY A 523 -4.76 -23.26 3.42
N TYR A 524 -4.75 -24.47 4.00
CA TYR A 524 -5.95 -25.29 4.16
C TYR A 524 -7.00 -24.44 4.87
N SER A 525 -7.94 -23.87 4.12
CA SER A 525 -8.89 -22.95 4.72
C SER A 525 -9.76 -23.76 5.67
N LYS A 526 -9.81 -23.31 6.91
CA LYS A 526 -10.57 -23.95 7.98
C LYS A 526 -12.05 -23.79 7.68
N ALA A 527 -12.63 -24.74 6.95
CA ALA A 527 -14.04 -24.75 6.60
C ALA A 527 -14.65 -26.12 6.88
N ALA A 528 -15.86 -26.13 7.46
CA ALA A 528 -16.59 -27.35 7.78
C ALA A 528 -18.10 -27.12 7.78
N LEU A 529 -18.85 -28.13 7.38
CA LEU A 529 -20.30 -28.18 7.61
C LEU A 529 -20.56 -28.44 9.09
N VAL A 530 -21.56 -27.82 9.70
CA VAL A 530 -21.90 -28.06 11.11
C VAL A 530 -23.26 -28.73 11.25
N ILE A 531 -23.27 -29.91 11.86
CA ILE A 531 -24.46 -30.71 12.16
C ILE A 531 -24.78 -30.57 13.64
N HIS A 532 -25.84 -29.82 13.92
CA HIS A 532 -26.34 -29.65 15.28
C HIS A 532 -27.26 -30.82 15.64
N VAL A 533 -26.89 -31.59 16.67
CA VAL A 533 -27.64 -32.77 17.12
C VAL A 533 -28.31 -32.54 18.47
N GLY A 534 -29.41 -33.27 18.71
CA GLY A 534 -30.17 -33.22 19.96
C GLY A 534 -29.41 -33.78 21.17
N PRO A 535 -30.01 -33.71 22.37
CA PRO A 535 -29.33 -34.06 23.62
C PRO A 535 -29.01 -35.55 23.76
N LYS A 536 -29.80 -36.44 23.13
CA LYS A 536 -29.61 -37.89 23.22
C LYS A 536 -28.34 -38.34 22.50
N ALA A 537 -27.62 -39.31 23.07
CA ALA A 537 -26.37 -39.83 22.52
C ALA A 537 -26.58 -40.53 21.16
N GLU A 538 -27.71 -41.21 20.98
CA GLU A 538 -28.09 -41.90 19.74
C GLU A 538 -28.07 -40.99 18.50
N TYR A 539 -28.47 -39.73 18.63
CA TYR A 539 -28.48 -38.77 17.51
C TYR A 539 -27.09 -38.36 17.04
N ALA A 540 -26.11 -38.31 17.96
CA ALA A 540 -24.74 -38.00 17.61
C ALA A 540 -24.10 -39.19 16.87
N ALA A 541 -24.27 -40.40 17.39
CA ALA A 541 -23.77 -41.63 16.77
C ALA A 541 -24.36 -41.85 15.37
N GLU A 542 -25.67 -41.62 15.21
CA GLU A 542 -26.34 -41.68 13.91
C GLU A 542 -25.78 -40.66 12.91
N ALA A 543 -25.57 -39.40 13.34
CA ALA A 543 -25.00 -38.37 12.49
C ALA A 543 -23.55 -38.70 12.07
N VAL A 544 -22.72 -39.17 13.00
CA VAL A 544 -21.34 -39.58 12.71
C VAL A 544 -21.32 -40.69 11.66
N ALA A 545 -22.04 -41.79 11.90
CA ALA A 545 -22.10 -42.92 10.96
C ALA A 545 -22.57 -42.50 9.56
N LYS A 546 -23.62 -41.66 9.51
CA LYS A 546 -24.20 -41.13 8.26
C LYS A 546 -23.20 -40.31 7.45
N TRP A 547 -22.49 -39.36 8.06
CA TRP A 547 -21.56 -38.49 7.33
C TRP A 547 -20.25 -39.19 6.97
N THR A 548 -19.78 -40.12 7.81
CA THR A 548 -18.65 -41.00 7.45
C THR A 548 -18.96 -41.87 6.24
N ALA A 549 -20.17 -42.43 6.14
CA ALA A 549 -20.60 -43.23 4.98
C ALA A 549 -20.65 -42.43 3.66
N LEU A 550 -20.87 -41.11 3.73
CA LEU A 550 -20.79 -40.20 2.59
C LEU A 550 -19.35 -39.79 2.22
N GLY A 551 -18.34 -40.31 2.92
CA GLY A 551 -16.93 -39.99 2.72
C GLY A 551 -16.54 -38.60 3.21
N TYR A 552 -17.23 -38.07 4.22
CA TYR A 552 -16.85 -36.83 4.91
C TYR A 552 -15.99 -37.14 6.12
N ARG A 553 -15.04 -36.26 6.41
CA ARG A 553 -14.25 -36.30 7.64
C ARG A 553 -15.09 -35.72 8.77
N VAL A 554 -15.46 -36.57 9.73
CA VAL A 554 -16.31 -36.17 10.86
C VAL A 554 -15.44 -35.77 12.06
N ILE A 555 -15.71 -34.58 12.59
CA ILE A 555 -15.14 -34.04 13.82
C ILE A 555 -16.26 -34.01 14.86
N ASP A 556 -16.24 -34.96 15.78
CA ASP A 556 -17.32 -35.18 16.76
C ASP A 556 -17.06 -34.41 18.07
N LEU A 557 -17.58 -33.18 18.17
CA LEU A 557 -17.51 -32.35 19.38
C LEU A 557 -18.54 -32.76 20.45
N THR A 558 -19.26 -33.87 20.27
CA THR A 558 -20.15 -34.43 21.30
C THR A 558 -19.39 -35.30 22.30
N GLN A 559 -18.17 -35.72 21.96
CA GLN A 559 -17.24 -36.44 22.80
C GLN A 559 -16.22 -35.48 23.45
N GLU A 560 -15.53 -35.96 24.47
CA GLU A 560 -14.46 -35.19 25.12
C GLU A 560 -13.15 -35.38 24.39
N HIS A 561 -12.46 -34.28 24.10
CA HIS A 561 -11.16 -34.26 23.44
C HIS A 561 -10.19 -33.37 24.21
N ASP A 562 -8.93 -33.78 24.28
CA ASP A 562 -7.88 -33.00 24.97
C ASP A 562 -7.55 -31.68 24.25
N TRP A 563 -7.75 -31.64 22.93
CA TRP A 563 -7.56 -30.44 22.11
C TRP A 563 -8.76 -29.47 22.17
N ASP A 564 -9.90 -29.88 22.74
CA ASP A 564 -11.10 -29.05 22.83
C ASP A 564 -11.08 -28.14 24.07
N LEU A 565 -10.21 -27.13 24.03
CA LEU A 565 -10.05 -26.15 25.11
C LEU A 565 -11.37 -25.45 25.49
N PRO A 566 -12.20 -24.96 24.54
CA PRO A 566 -13.49 -24.34 24.90
C PRO A 566 -14.45 -25.30 25.60
N GLY A 567 -14.47 -26.58 25.18
CA GLY A 567 -15.25 -27.62 25.85
C GLY A 567 -14.80 -27.87 27.28
N ALA A 568 -13.48 -27.95 27.52
CA ALA A 568 -12.90 -28.13 28.85
C ALA A 568 -13.24 -26.96 29.79
N GLU A 569 -13.10 -25.72 29.33
CA GLU A 569 -13.38 -24.52 30.11
C GLU A 569 -14.87 -24.43 30.50
N ARG A 570 -15.78 -24.77 29.56
CA ARG A 570 -17.22 -24.82 29.86
C ARG A 570 -17.54 -25.82 30.97
N ARG A 571 -16.91 -26.99 30.98
CA ARG A 571 -17.10 -28.01 32.03
C ARG A 571 -16.65 -27.48 33.40
N ARG A 572 -15.52 -26.75 33.45
CA ARG A 572 -15.00 -26.09 34.66
C ARG A 572 -15.98 -25.04 35.21
N ILE A 573 -16.39 -24.09 34.37
CA ILE A 573 -17.35 -23.03 34.74
C ILE A 573 -18.68 -23.60 35.25
N SER A 574 -19.19 -24.66 34.60
CA SER A 574 -20.45 -25.30 35.01
C SER A 574 -20.37 -25.92 36.42
N LYS A 575 -19.26 -26.61 36.74
CA LYS A 575 -19.02 -27.19 38.08
C LYS A 575 -18.93 -26.10 39.15
N GLU A 576 -18.22 -25.00 38.88
CA GLU A 576 -18.09 -23.87 39.80
C GLU A 576 -19.44 -23.18 40.05
N ALA A 577 -20.22 -22.93 38.99
CA ALA A 577 -21.54 -22.33 39.12
C ALA A 577 -22.52 -23.20 39.91
N ALA A 578 -22.45 -24.53 39.78
CA ALA A 578 -23.26 -25.46 40.56
C ALA A 578 -22.90 -25.41 42.06
N ALA A 579 -21.61 -25.39 42.39
CA ALA A 579 -21.13 -25.27 43.76
C ALA A 579 -21.56 -23.95 44.42
N VAL A 580 -21.48 -22.83 43.71
CA VAL A 580 -21.94 -21.51 44.20
C VAL A 580 -23.46 -21.50 44.45
N ARG A 581 -24.26 -22.09 43.56
CA ARG A 581 -25.72 -22.18 43.74
C ARG A 581 -26.09 -23.03 44.95
N ALA A 582 -25.40 -24.14 45.19
CA ALA A 582 -25.60 -24.99 46.36
C ALA A 582 -25.30 -24.22 47.66
N ARG A 583 -24.17 -23.52 47.73
CA ARG A 583 -23.80 -22.68 48.89
C ARG A 583 -24.79 -21.56 49.17
N LYS A 584 -25.23 -20.82 48.13
CA LYS A 584 -26.23 -19.75 48.28
C LYS A 584 -27.58 -20.27 48.73
N LYS A 585 -28.02 -21.44 48.22
CA LYS A 585 -29.26 -22.08 48.63
C LYS A 585 -29.22 -22.48 50.12
N GLN A 586 -28.10 -23.03 50.58
CA GLN A 586 -27.92 -23.43 51.97
C GLN A 586 -27.88 -22.22 52.91
N ALA A 587 -27.10 -21.19 52.58
CA ALA A 587 -27.00 -19.97 53.40
C ALA A 587 -28.33 -19.21 53.58
N LEU A 588 -29.22 -19.25 52.57
CA LEU A 588 -30.56 -18.63 52.68
C LEU A 588 -31.51 -19.45 53.57
N LEU A 589 -31.36 -20.77 53.60
CA LEU A 589 -32.15 -21.67 54.46
C LEU A 589 -31.69 -21.56 55.93
N ASP A 590 -30.37 -21.50 56.16
CA ASP A 590 -29.79 -21.41 57.51
C ASP A 590 -30.14 -20.08 58.22
N ALA A 591 -30.43 -19.01 57.48
CA ALA A 591 -30.80 -17.69 58.02
C ALA A 591 -32.29 -17.54 58.40
N GLY A 592 -33.11 -18.60 58.31
CA GLY A 592 -34.53 -18.57 58.75
C GLY A 592 -35.44 -17.64 57.93
N MET A 593 -35.03 -17.24 56.73
CA MET A 593 -35.73 -16.24 55.91
C MET A 593 -36.75 -16.87 54.94
N LYS A 594 -37.88 -17.37 55.48
CA LYS A 594 -39.03 -18.03 54.80
C LYS A 594 -39.76 -17.26 53.67
N GLY A 595 -39.26 -16.09 53.26
CA GLY A 595 -39.75 -15.31 52.11
C GLY A 595 -38.65 -14.92 51.12
N SER A 596 -37.41 -15.35 51.35
CA SER A 596 -36.25 -15.06 50.49
C SER A 596 -35.87 -16.23 49.59
N GLU A 597 -36.72 -17.26 49.52
CA GLU A 597 -36.41 -18.47 48.79
C GLU A 597 -36.21 -18.18 47.29
N PRO A 598 -35.19 -18.78 46.67
CA PRO A 598 -35.03 -18.70 45.22
C PRO A 598 -36.19 -19.42 44.53
N ASN A 599 -36.63 -18.90 43.38
CA ASN A 599 -37.67 -19.51 42.54
C ASN A 599 -39.11 -19.43 43.07
N ARG A 600 -39.42 -18.44 43.92
CA ARG A 600 -40.80 -18.00 44.23
C ARG A 600 -41.46 -17.36 43.00
N LEU A 601 -42.76 -17.58 42.81
CA LEU A 601 -43.54 -16.96 41.73
C LEU A 601 -44.22 -15.71 42.29
N ILE A 602 -43.55 -14.57 42.16
CA ILE A 602 -43.97 -13.32 42.81
C ILE A 602 -44.61 -12.35 41.83
N SER A 603 -45.65 -11.66 42.28
CA SER A 603 -46.37 -10.65 41.49
C SER A 603 -45.44 -9.52 41.03
N ILE A 604 -45.68 -8.98 39.84
CA ILE A 604 -44.97 -7.80 39.32
C ILE A 604 -45.18 -6.53 40.16
N ASN A 605 -46.13 -6.53 41.10
CA ASN A 605 -46.27 -5.44 42.08
C ASN A 605 -45.03 -5.26 42.95
N CYS A 606 -44.14 -6.26 43.05
CA CYS A 606 -42.85 -6.10 43.72
C CYS A 606 -41.87 -5.16 42.98
N LEU A 607 -42.17 -4.78 41.74
CA LEU A 607 -41.31 -3.95 40.90
C LEU A 607 -41.37 -2.47 41.25
N ILE A 608 -42.38 -2.00 41.99
CA ILE A 608 -42.46 -0.63 42.46
C ILE A 608 -41.76 -0.48 43.81
N GLY A 609 -40.87 0.48 43.92
CA GLY A 609 -40.09 0.76 45.13
C GLY A 609 -39.54 2.18 45.14
N GLN A 610 -38.57 2.43 46.02
CA GLN A 610 -37.90 3.72 46.13
C GLN A 610 -36.46 3.63 45.62
N ARG A 611 -36.06 4.57 44.76
CA ARG A 611 -34.68 4.74 44.31
C ARG A 611 -34.06 5.96 44.97
N SER A 612 -32.89 5.79 45.57
CA SER A 612 -32.08 6.89 46.09
C SER A 612 -31.42 7.65 44.95
N PHE A 613 -31.40 8.98 45.06
CA PHE A 613 -30.70 9.90 44.17
C PHE A 613 -30.17 11.08 44.99
N PHE A 614 -29.25 11.85 44.39
CA PHE A 614 -28.75 13.09 44.99
C PHE A 614 -29.42 14.29 44.33
N THR A 615 -29.88 15.26 45.12
CA THR A 615 -30.40 16.53 44.60
C THR A 615 -29.27 17.38 44.01
N ALA A 616 -29.60 18.50 43.34
CA ALA A 616 -28.60 19.44 42.82
C ALA A 616 -27.66 19.95 43.93
N GLU A 617 -28.14 19.99 45.18
CA GLU A 617 -27.40 20.35 46.40
C GLU A 617 -26.68 19.14 47.05
N ARG A 618 -26.58 18.00 46.34
CA ARG A 618 -25.95 16.74 46.81
C ARG A 618 -26.56 16.14 48.09
N LYS A 619 -27.83 16.44 48.40
CA LYS A 619 -28.54 15.79 49.51
C LYS A 619 -29.16 14.48 49.02
N ALA A 620 -29.07 13.43 49.84
CA ALA A 620 -29.70 12.14 49.54
C ALA A 620 -31.22 12.28 49.65
N ALA A 621 -31.92 11.92 48.58
CA ALA A 621 -33.37 11.89 48.49
C ALA A 621 -33.84 10.57 47.85
N THR A 622 -35.12 10.25 47.97
CA THR A 622 -35.72 9.05 47.36
C THR A 622 -36.88 9.43 46.46
N MET A 623 -37.06 8.71 45.35
CA MET A 623 -38.23 8.87 44.47
C MET A 623 -38.85 7.51 44.12
N PRO A 624 -40.16 7.46 43.79
CA PRO A 624 -40.79 6.25 43.26
C PRO A 624 -40.08 5.78 41.99
N TRP A 625 -39.82 4.48 41.91
CA TRP A 625 -39.09 3.87 40.81
C TRP A 625 -39.61 2.47 40.53
N ILE A 626 -39.59 2.07 39.27
CA ILE A 626 -39.87 0.70 38.84
C ILE A 626 -38.54 0.07 38.45
N SER A 627 -38.21 -1.08 39.02
CA SER A 627 -37.00 -1.83 38.67
C SER A 627 -37.17 -3.31 38.93
N TYR A 628 -36.60 -4.12 38.04
CA TYR A 628 -36.50 -5.55 38.22
C TYR A 628 -35.64 -5.95 39.43
N ASP A 629 -34.71 -5.09 39.86
CA ASP A 629 -33.87 -5.35 41.03
C ASP A 629 -34.71 -5.49 42.31
N PHE A 630 -35.89 -4.89 42.32
CA PHE A 630 -36.79 -4.94 43.44
C PHE A 630 -37.46 -6.30 43.61
N ALA A 631 -37.42 -7.15 42.59
CA ALA A 631 -37.81 -8.55 42.64
C ALA A 631 -36.71 -9.48 43.20
N ALA A 632 -35.50 -8.98 43.52
CA ALA A 632 -34.43 -9.80 44.05
C ALA A 632 -34.81 -10.47 45.39
N PRO A 633 -34.41 -11.72 45.67
CA PRO A 633 -34.81 -12.40 46.90
C PRO A 633 -34.45 -11.64 48.19
N LYS A 634 -33.35 -10.88 48.19
CA LYS A 634 -32.90 -10.08 49.34
C LYS A 634 -33.79 -8.87 49.67
N THR A 635 -34.63 -8.42 48.73
CA THR A 635 -35.48 -7.23 48.90
C THR A 635 -36.91 -7.56 49.33
N TRP A 636 -37.21 -8.83 49.62
CA TRP A 636 -38.56 -9.33 49.89
C TRP A 636 -39.30 -8.63 51.04
N LYS A 637 -38.57 -8.15 52.07
CA LYS A 637 -39.16 -7.38 53.18
C LYS A 637 -39.43 -5.91 52.83
N LYS A 638 -38.72 -5.39 51.83
CA LYS A 638 -38.72 -3.96 51.48
C LYS A 638 -39.70 -3.65 50.34
N ASN A 639 -39.88 -4.61 49.43
CA ASN A 639 -40.70 -4.46 48.25
C ASN A 639 -41.80 -5.51 48.29
N ASN A 640 -42.98 -5.20 47.73
CA ASN A 640 -44.23 -5.96 47.89
C ASN A 640 -44.19 -7.38 47.24
N HIS A 641 -43.41 -8.30 47.81
CA HIS A 641 -43.23 -9.68 47.32
C HIS A 641 -44.41 -10.55 47.74
N VAL A 642 -45.44 -10.57 46.90
CA VAL A 642 -46.63 -11.42 47.06
C VAL A 642 -46.50 -12.64 46.16
N ASP A 643 -46.61 -13.85 46.72
CA ASP A 643 -46.66 -15.08 45.93
C ASP A 643 -47.99 -15.17 45.19
N VAL A 644 -47.92 -15.53 43.91
CA VAL A 644 -49.08 -15.78 43.06
C VAL A 644 -49.13 -17.28 42.81
N PRO A 645 -49.97 -18.04 43.55
CA PRO A 645 -50.03 -19.49 43.41
C PRO A 645 -50.54 -19.90 42.02
N GLU A 646 -51.50 -19.14 41.48
CA GLU A 646 -52.12 -19.37 40.16
C GLU A 646 -51.85 -18.17 39.24
N PRO A 647 -50.64 -18.06 38.67
CA PRO A 647 -50.31 -16.96 37.77
C PRO A 647 -51.05 -17.12 36.45
N VAL A 648 -51.68 -16.04 35.97
CA VAL A 648 -52.30 -15.99 34.64
C VAL A 648 -51.28 -15.56 33.59
N TYR A 649 -50.43 -14.59 33.95
CA TYR A 649 -49.40 -14.07 33.06
C TYR A 649 -48.02 -14.15 33.71
N TYR A 650 -46.99 -14.25 32.88
CA TYR A 650 -45.62 -14.04 33.33
C TYR A 650 -44.88 -13.08 32.39
N VAL A 651 -43.91 -12.36 32.95
CA VAL A 651 -42.93 -11.55 32.22
C VAL A 651 -41.53 -11.91 32.73
N THR A 652 -40.51 -11.84 31.89
CA THR A 652 -39.15 -12.14 32.35
C THR A 652 -38.40 -10.89 32.76
N GLN A 653 -37.43 -11.04 33.67
CA GLN A 653 -36.65 -9.92 34.21
C GLN A 653 -36.00 -9.03 33.13
N LYS A 654 -35.53 -9.65 32.03
CA LYS A 654 -34.92 -8.96 30.89
C LYS A 654 -35.91 -8.08 30.10
N ASP A 655 -37.21 -8.28 30.29
CA ASP A 655 -38.25 -7.54 29.59
C ASP A 655 -38.78 -6.36 30.45
N ILE A 656 -38.13 -6.05 31.58
CA ILE A 656 -38.51 -4.94 32.46
C ILE A 656 -37.54 -3.78 32.26
N TYR A 657 -38.06 -2.64 31.84
CA TYR A 657 -37.31 -1.40 31.77
C TYR A 657 -37.44 -0.64 33.09
N SER A 658 -36.34 -0.08 33.57
CA SER A 658 -36.32 0.67 34.82
C SER A 658 -36.62 2.14 34.58
N GLY A 659 -37.50 2.75 35.38
CA GLY A 659 -37.92 4.14 35.17
C GLY A 659 -38.78 4.68 36.31
N LYS A 660 -39.10 5.98 36.27
CA LYS A 660 -40.09 6.54 37.18
C LYS A 660 -41.48 6.08 36.72
N PRO A 661 -42.43 5.81 37.64
CA PRO A 661 -43.81 5.47 37.25
C PRO A 661 -44.46 6.48 36.29
N LYS A 662 -44.14 7.77 36.46
CA LYS A 662 -44.61 8.85 35.56
C LYS A 662 -44.06 8.76 34.13
N ASP A 663 -42.89 8.15 33.95
CA ASP A 663 -42.24 7.98 32.64
C ASP A 663 -42.72 6.67 31.96
N ASN A 664 -43.69 5.97 32.59
CA ASN A 664 -44.39 4.80 32.10
C ASN A 664 -43.49 3.69 31.50
N PRO A 665 -42.58 3.10 32.30
CA PRO A 665 -41.58 2.18 31.80
C PRO A 665 -42.18 0.89 31.23
N GLN A 666 -41.47 0.28 30.29
CA GLN A 666 -41.91 -0.92 29.57
C GLN A 666 -41.90 -2.18 30.46
N ILE A 667 -42.96 -2.98 30.34
CA ILE A 667 -43.16 -4.27 31.01
C ILE A 667 -43.47 -5.31 29.92
N GLY A 668 -42.50 -6.11 29.53
CA GLY A 668 -42.61 -6.95 28.34
C GLY A 668 -42.11 -6.24 27.08
N SER A 669 -42.45 -6.78 25.92
CA SER A 669 -42.21 -6.16 24.61
C SER A 669 -43.33 -5.22 24.17
N MET A 670 -44.55 -5.37 24.69
CA MET A 670 -45.74 -4.70 24.16
C MET A 670 -46.64 -4.06 25.20
N HIS A 671 -46.23 -4.03 26.47
CA HIS A 671 -46.95 -3.30 27.53
C HIS A 671 -46.04 -2.32 28.24
N THR A 672 -46.63 -1.28 28.82
CA THR A 672 -46.00 -0.37 29.77
C THR A 672 -46.66 -0.49 31.14
N TRP A 673 -46.00 0.00 32.18
CA TRP A 673 -46.46 -0.16 33.56
C TRP A 673 -47.88 0.39 33.81
N ASN A 674 -48.21 1.52 33.20
CA ASN A 674 -49.51 2.18 33.34
C ASN A 674 -50.58 1.56 32.42
N ASP A 675 -50.21 0.71 31.44
CA ASP A 675 -51.17 -0.06 30.64
C ASP A 675 -51.79 -1.22 31.44
N LEU A 676 -51.15 -1.64 32.54
CA LEU A 676 -51.56 -2.77 33.35
C LEU A 676 -52.40 -2.29 34.53
N THR A 677 -53.66 -2.71 34.56
CA THR A 677 -54.54 -2.48 35.72
C THR A 677 -54.02 -3.22 36.95
N GLU A 678 -54.45 -2.80 38.13
CA GLU A 678 -53.99 -3.41 39.38
C GLU A 678 -54.31 -4.91 39.47
N GLU A 679 -55.46 -5.31 38.93
CA GLU A 679 -55.91 -6.70 38.86
C GLU A 679 -54.99 -7.53 37.95
N VAL A 680 -54.63 -6.99 36.77
CA VAL A 680 -53.68 -7.65 35.86
C VAL A 680 -52.31 -7.78 36.52
N ARG A 681 -51.83 -6.75 37.21
CA ARG A 681 -50.55 -6.80 37.92
C ARG A 681 -50.57 -7.82 39.07
N ALA A 682 -51.69 -7.99 39.76
CA ALA A 682 -51.81 -8.95 40.86
C ALA A 682 -51.66 -10.40 40.38
N VAL A 683 -52.17 -10.74 39.19
CA VAL A 683 -52.09 -12.11 38.62
C VAL A 683 -50.89 -12.31 37.67
N THR A 684 -50.10 -11.27 37.43
CA THR A 684 -48.89 -11.33 36.58
C THR A 684 -47.65 -11.49 37.46
N ILE A 685 -46.79 -12.46 37.13
CA ILE A 685 -45.54 -12.71 37.86
C ILE A 685 -44.29 -12.28 37.10
N ILE A 686 -43.25 -11.88 37.83
CA ILE A 686 -41.91 -11.70 37.27
C ILE A 686 -41.08 -12.98 37.42
N CYS A 687 -40.55 -13.46 36.30
CA CYS A 687 -39.64 -14.59 36.23
C CYS A 687 -38.19 -14.10 36.11
N ARG A 688 -37.40 -14.33 37.16
CA ARG A 688 -35.99 -13.93 37.31
C ARG A 688 -35.03 -14.92 36.68
N ASN A 689 -35.50 -16.14 36.42
CA ASN A 689 -34.69 -17.21 35.82
C ASN A 689 -35.57 -18.24 35.10
N LYS A 690 -34.92 -19.15 34.36
CA LYS A 690 -35.59 -20.19 33.56
C LYS A 690 -36.42 -21.17 34.40
N THR A 691 -36.07 -21.41 35.66
CA THR A 691 -36.84 -22.30 36.54
C THR A 691 -38.19 -21.69 36.88
N GLU A 692 -38.23 -20.39 37.18
CA GLU A 692 -39.47 -19.66 37.43
C GLU A 692 -40.36 -19.63 36.18
N VAL A 693 -39.78 -19.39 34.99
CA VAL A 693 -40.51 -19.48 33.72
C VAL A 693 -41.14 -20.86 33.52
N ASN A 694 -40.38 -21.94 33.70
CA ASN A 694 -40.90 -23.29 33.55
C ASN A 694 -42.02 -23.61 34.55
N LYS A 695 -41.90 -23.13 35.80
CA LYS A 695 -42.95 -23.27 36.82
C LYS A 695 -44.21 -22.49 36.43
N ALA A 696 -44.06 -21.27 35.91
CA ALA A 696 -45.16 -20.43 35.43
C ALA A 696 -45.94 -21.14 34.31
N ILE A 697 -45.23 -21.59 33.28
CA ILE A 697 -45.81 -22.31 32.14
C ILE A 697 -46.50 -23.61 32.58
N LYS A 698 -45.89 -24.38 33.49
CA LYS A 698 -46.50 -25.60 34.04
C LYS A 698 -47.82 -25.32 34.77
N ARG A 699 -47.99 -24.12 35.32
CA ARG A 699 -49.22 -23.65 35.98
C ARG A 699 -50.22 -22.97 35.02
N GLY A 700 -49.96 -23.00 33.72
CA GLY A 700 -50.85 -22.44 32.70
C GLY A 700 -50.66 -20.95 32.43
N ALA A 701 -49.67 -20.30 33.04
CA ALA A 701 -49.39 -18.90 32.75
C ALA A 701 -48.86 -18.72 31.32
N VAL A 702 -49.39 -17.73 30.61
CA VAL A 702 -48.89 -17.33 29.29
C VAL A 702 -48.01 -16.09 29.41
N HIS A 703 -47.17 -15.81 28.40
CA HIS A 703 -46.39 -14.58 28.44
C HIS A 703 -47.34 -13.37 28.35
N LEU A 704 -47.08 -12.31 29.11
CA LEU A 704 -47.95 -11.12 29.16
C LEU A 704 -48.24 -10.55 27.77
N ASP A 705 -47.23 -10.52 26.90
CA ASP A 705 -47.33 -10.02 25.52
C ASP A 705 -48.17 -10.88 24.57
N ASP A 706 -48.48 -12.14 24.91
CA ASP A 706 -49.24 -13.08 24.05
C ASP A 706 -50.63 -12.53 23.67
N LYS A 707 -51.21 -11.68 24.52
CA LYS A 707 -52.46 -10.97 24.21
C LYS A 707 -52.28 -9.93 23.10
N ARG A 708 -51.27 -9.07 23.21
CA ARG A 708 -50.98 -8.00 22.23
C ARG A 708 -50.51 -8.55 20.88
N TYR A 709 -49.82 -9.70 20.87
CA TYR A 709 -49.46 -10.38 19.62
C TYR A 709 -50.70 -10.67 18.75
N LYS A 710 -51.80 -11.11 19.36
CA LYS A 710 -53.06 -11.41 18.67
C LYS A 710 -53.76 -10.15 18.16
N GLU A 711 -53.61 -9.03 18.87
CA GLU A 711 -54.20 -7.74 18.49
C GLU A 711 -53.35 -7.00 17.44
N LEU A 712 -52.04 -7.28 17.33
CA LEU A 712 -51.06 -6.56 16.52
C LEU A 712 -51.55 -6.28 15.09
N PHE A 713 -52.04 -7.30 14.40
CA PHE A 713 -52.48 -7.17 13.00
C PHE A 713 -53.75 -6.35 12.82
N SER A 714 -54.63 -6.30 13.82
CA SER A 714 -55.79 -5.41 13.78
C SER A 714 -55.40 -3.92 13.86
N VAL A 715 -54.16 -3.63 14.28
CA VAL A 715 -53.61 -2.27 14.36
C VAL A 715 -52.70 -1.96 13.17
N ILE A 716 -51.66 -2.75 12.92
CA ILE A 716 -50.61 -2.41 11.93
C ILE A 716 -51.08 -2.44 10.47
N THR A 717 -52.23 -3.06 10.20
CA THR A 717 -52.80 -3.14 8.85
C THR A 717 -53.68 -1.93 8.50
N THR A 718 -54.13 -1.18 9.51
CA THR A 718 -55.03 -0.03 9.36
C THR A 718 -54.39 1.11 8.57
N LYS A 719 -55.22 1.92 7.89
CA LYS A 719 -54.73 3.10 7.16
C LYS A 719 -54.26 4.18 8.12
N GLU A 720 -54.92 4.27 9.26
CA GLU A 720 -54.69 5.21 10.35
C GLU A 720 -53.29 5.00 10.95
N PHE A 721 -52.93 3.76 11.29
CA PHE A 721 -51.60 3.42 11.80
C PHE A 721 -50.50 3.72 10.78
N LYS A 722 -50.69 3.30 9.52
CA LYS A 722 -49.71 3.56 8.45
C LYS A 722 -49.47 5.05 8.28
N LYS A 723 -50.54 5.85 8.18
CA LYS A 723 -50.46 7.31 8.05
C LYS A 723 -49.72 7.93 9.23
N TYR A 724 -50.07 7.53 10.45
CA TYR A 724 -49.40 8.00 11.67
C TYR A 724 -47.89 7.74 11.60
N VAL A 725 -47.48 6.49 11.37
CA VAL A 725 -46.07 6.09 11.39
C VAL A 725 -45.25 6.73 10.26
N THR A 726 -45.82 6.88 9.05
CA THR A 726 -45.06 7.35 7.88
C THR A 726 -45.17 8.84 7.61
N GLU A 727 -46.11 9.56 8.22
CA GLU A 727 -46.36 10.98 7.90
C GLU A 727 -46.47 11.92 9.12
N GLU A 728 -47.00 11.45 10.25
CA GLU A 728 -47.49 12.34 11.32
C GLU A 728 -46.85 12.10 12.70
N ARG A 729 -46.04 11.05 12.89
CA ARG A 729 -45.53 10.64 14.20
C ARG A 729 -44.53 11.64 14.80
N LEU A 730 -44.88 12.27 15.91
CA LEU A 730 -44.03 13.20 16.66
C LEU A 730 -42.70 12.60 17.11
N GLY A 731 -42.72 11.36 17.62
CA GLY A 731 -41.51 10.66 18.07
C GLY A 731 -40.47 10.40 16.97
N PHE A 732 -40.78 10.68 15.70
CA PHE A 732 -39.78 10.66 14.63
C PHE A 732 -38.70 11.74 14.81
N LEU A 733 -39.01 12.85 15.48
CA LEU A 733 -38.07 13.96 15.68
C LEU A 733 -36.84 13.59 16.49
N GLU A 734 -36.93 12.58 17.37
CA GLU A 734 -35.81 12.06 18.16
C GLU A 734 -34.69 11.51 17.26
N TYR A 735 -35.03 10.82 16.17
CA TYR A 735 -34.05 10.34 15.18
C TYR A 735 -33.28 11.46 14.50
N LEU A 736 -33.89 12.64 14.41
CA LEU A 736 -33.27 13.83 13.86
C LEU A 736 -32.63 14.72 14.95
N GLY A 737 -32.74 14.37 16.24
CA GLY A 737 -32.32 15.23 17.34
C GLY A 737 -33.05 16.58 17.33
N MET A 738 -34.36 16.55 17.07
CA MET A 738 -35.26 17.72 16.99
C MET A 738 -36.41 17.65 18.02
N ASP A 739 -36.30 16.75 18.99
CA ASP A 739 -37.31 16.39 19.98
C ASP A 739 -37.37 17.34 21.20
N GLY A 740 -36.36 18.17 21.41
CA GLY A 740 -36.29 19.14 22.53
C GLY A 740 -37.27 20.32 22.43
N GLY A 741 -37.99 20.45 21.31
CA GLY A 741 -39.06 21.44 21.11
C GLY A 741 -38.57 22.83 20.66
N GLU A 742 -37.28 23.05 20.60
CA GLU A 742 -36.64 24.34 20.27
C GLU A 742 -37.02 24.81 18.86
N TRP A 743 -37.15 23.88 17.92
CA TRP A 743 -37.63 24.18 16.56
C TRP A 743 -39.05 24.73 16.54
N ARG A 744 -39.96 24.11 17.30
CA ARG A 744 -41.36 24.57 17.39
C ARG A 744 -41.44 25.93 18.07
N GLU A 745 -40.65 26.12 19.11
CA GLU A 745 -40.61 27.38 19.86
C GLU A 745 -40.01 28.52 19.03
N LEU A 746 -38.88 28.29 18.36
CA LEU A 746 -38.23 29.28 17.50
C LEU A 746 -39.16 29.71 16.36
N LEU A 747 -39.76 28.75 15.63
CA LEU A 747 -40.67 29.08 14.53
C LEU A 747 -41.93 29.83 15.01
N LYS A 748 -42.42 29.52 16.22
CA LYS A 748 -43.52 30.24 16.85
C LYS A 748 -43.14 31.70 17.16
N ILE A 749 -41.99 31.94 17.79
CA ILE A 749 -41.49 33.29 18.10
C ILE A 749 -41.31 34.12 16.82
N LEU A 750 -40.79 33.50 15.75
CA LEU A 750 -40.59 34.16 14.47
C LEU A 750 -41.89 34.31 13.64
N GLY A 751 -42.99 33.69 14.04
CA GLY A 751 -44.24 33.68 13.28
C GLY A 751 -44.09 33.03 11.89
N ILE A 752 -43.40 31.89 11.83
CA ILE A 752 -43.20 31.07 10.62
C ILE A 752 -43.99 29.76 10.79
N LYS A 753 -44.85 29.44 9.82
CA LYS A 753 -45.56 28.14 9.79
C LYS A 753 -44.75 27.12 8.99
N HIS A 754 -44.61 25.91 9.52
CA HIS A 754 -43.95 24.81 8.84
C HIS A 754 -44.86 23.57 8.82
N LYS A 755 -45.63 23.44 7.72
CA LYS A 755 -46.74 22.48 7.56
C LYS A 755 -46.47 21.06 8.06
N VAL A 756 -45.27 20.52 7.83
CA VAL A 756 -44.91 19.16 8.28
C VAL A 756 -44.78 19.11 9.79
N LEU A 757 -43.91 19.96 10.36
CA LEU A 757 -43.59 19.98 11.79
C LEU A 757 -44.82 20.34 12.65
N ASP A 758 -45.66 21.25 12.14
CA ASP A 758 -46.90 21.69 12.79
C ASP A 758 -47.96 20.57 12.87
N ASN A 759 -47.96 19.63 11.92
CA ASN A 759 -48.92 18.52 11.87
C ASN A 759 -48.44 17.26 12.60
N MET A 760 -47.23 17.25 13.18
CA MET A 760 -46.75 16.08 13.90
C MET A 760 -47.44 15.92 15.26
N ILE A 761 -48.00 14.75 15.51
CA ILE A 761 -48.84 14.39 16.66
C ILE A 761 -48.30 13.15 17.37
N ASP A 762 -48.64 12.98 18.64
CA ASP A 762 -48.44 11.71 19.36
C ASP A 762 -49.76 10.93 19.45
N ARG A 763 -49.70 9.62 19.26
CA ARG A 763 -50.83 8.68 19.31
C ARG A 763 -50.44 7.52 20.23
N PRO A 764 -50.61 7.67 21.55
CA PRO A 764 -50.21 6.66 22.53
C PRO A 764 -50.76 5.26 22.22
N GLU A 765 -51.97 5.18 21.66
CA GLU A 765 -52.64 3.94 21.25
C GLU A 765 -51.89 3.14 20.17
N PHE A 766 -51.01 3.79 19.39
CA PHE A 766 -50.20 3.16 18.34
C PHE A 766 -48.73 2.96 18.71
N ASN A 767 -48.27 3.59 19.79
CA ASN A 767 -46.85 3.58 20.16
C ASN A 767 -46.34 2.16 20.50
N TRP A 768 -47.15 1.30 21.12
CA TRP A 768 -46.75 -0.09 21.40
C TRP A 768 -46.50 -0.90 20.11
N ALA A 769 -47.37 -0.74 19.10
CA ALA A 769 -47.26 -1.44 17.82
C ALA A 769 -46.10 -0.89 16.98
N TYR A 770 -45.85 0.42 17.05
CA TYR A 770 -44.65 1.03 16.46
C TYR A 770 -43.37 0.50 17.11
N ASN A 771 -43.25 0.57 18.44
CA ASN A 771 -42.06 0.11 19.17
C ASN A 771 -41.78 -1.38 18.92
N PHE A 772 -42.84 -2.19 18.78
CA PHE A 772 -42.72 -3.58 18.37
C PHE A 772 -42.07 -3.73 16.99
N LEU A 773 -42.59 -3.03 15.97
CA LEU A 773 -42.07 -3.08 14.60
C LEU A 773 -40.65 -2.50 14.49
N ASP A 774 -40.35 -1.46 15.27
CA ASP A 774 -39.07 -0.76 15.26
C ASP A 774 -37.96 -1.55 15.95
N SER A 775 -38.24 -2.12 17.14
CA SER A 775 -37.30 -3.01 17.83
C SER A 775 -37.03 -4.29 17.05
N ASN A 776 -38.03 -4.76 16.29
CA ASN A 776 -37.92 -5.80 15.28
C ASN A 776 -37.16 -7.06 15.74
N ARG A 777 -37.33 -7.44 17.01
CA ARG A 777 -36.52 -8.49 17.65
C ARG A 777 -36.81 -9.84 17.02
N TYR A 778 -35.75 -10.61 16.78
CA TYR A 778 -35.87 -11.95 16.19
C TYR A 778 -36.79 -12.88 17.01
N SER A 779 -36.69 -12.83 18.35
CA SER A 779 -37.53 -13.63 19.26
C SER A 779 -39.01 -13.35 19.11
N ASP A 780 -39.37 -12.10 18.80
CA ASP A 780 -40.75 -11.67 18.65
C ASP A 780 -41.35 -12.17 17.33
N ARG A 781 -40.52 -12.27 16.28
CA ARG A 781 -40.90 -12.87 14.99
C ARG A 781 -41.08 -14.38 15.09
N GLU A 782 -40.18 -15.07 15.79
CA GLU A 782 -40.34 -16.51 16.09
C GLU A 782 -41.64 -16.75 16.86
N LYS A 783 -41.96 -15.87 17.81
CA LYS A 783 -43.19 -15.95 18.59
C LYS A 783 -44.44 -15.77 17.72
N LEU A 784 -44.46 -14.81 16.80
CA LEU A 784 -45.56 -14.63 15.83
C LEU A 784 -45.81 -15.88 14.98
N VAL A 785 -44.75 -16.53 14.49
CA VAL A 785 -44.86 -17.80 13.75
C VAL A 785 -45.37 -18.92 14.66
N SER A 786 -44.86 -19.02 15.89
CA SER A 786 -45.29 -20.05 16.85
C SER A 786 -46.76 -19.93 17.28
N LEU A 787 -47.31 -18.71 17.26
CA LEU A 787 -48.72 -18.44 17.55
C LEU A 787 -49.63 -18.63 16.32
N GLY A 788 -49.08 -18.99 15.16
CA GLY A 788 -49.83 -19.14 13.91
C GLY A 788 -50.32 -17.82 13.31
N LEU A 789 -49.75 -16.69 13.73
CA LEU A 789 -50.13 -15.36 13.24
C LEU A 789 -49.33 -14.98 11.97
N MET A 790 -48.31 -15.75 11.61
CA MET A 790 -47.51 -15.62 10.38
C MET A 790 -46.99 -16.97 9.89
N ASP A 791 -46.87 -17.11 8.58
CA ASP A 791 -46.32 -18.32 7.94
C ASP A 791 -44.78 -18.39 8.04
N THR A 792 -44.10 -17.25 8.02
CA THR A 792 -42.63 -17.16 8.06
C THR A 792 -42.16 -15.96 8.87
N ILE A 793 -40.93 -16.05 9.41
CA ILE A 793 -40.27 -14.96 10.15
C ILE A 793 -40.13 -13.67 9.31
N ASP A 794 -40.06 -13.80 7.98
CA ASP A 794 -39.95 -12.67 7.05
C ASP A 794 -41.29 -12.02 6.70
N GLY A 795 -42.43 -12.64 7.05
CA GLY A 795 -43.77 -12.12 6.75
C GLY A 795 -44.04 -10.73 7.34
N ILE A 796 -43.37 -10.37 8.44
CA ILE A 796 -43.51 -9.06 9.08
C ILE A 796 -42.77 -7.93 8.36
N ARG A 797 -41.86 -8.26 7.45
CA ARG A 797 -40.90 -7.32 6.86
C ARG A 797 -41.58 -6.10 6.24
N GLN A 798 -42.70 -6.28 5.55
CA GLN A 798 -43.44 -5.18 4.92
C GLN A 798 -43.95 -4.14 5.95
N TYR A 799 -44.27 -4.57 7.17
CA TYR A 799 -44.74 -3.69 8.23
C TYR A 799 -43.56 -3.05 8.99
N VAL A 800 -42.49 -3.82 9.24
CA VAL A 800 -41.23 -3.28 9.77
C VAL A 800 -40.70 -2.16 8.87
N MET A 801 -40.78 -2.32 7.56
CA MET A 801 -40.32 -1.29 6.64
C MET A 801 -41.07 0.04 6.81
N LEU A 802 -42.27 0.07 7.40
CA LEU A 802 -42.97 1.32 7.73
C LEU A 802 -42.23 2.17 8.77
N THR A 803 -41.51 1.54 9.70
CA THR A 803 -40.74 2.27 10.74
C THR A 803 -39.37 2.72 10.29
N HIS A 804 -38.89 2.20 9.15
CA HIS A 804 -37.60 2.58 8.58
C HIS A 804 -37.59 4.08 8.21
N LEU A 805 -36.49 4.77 8.52
CA LEU A 805 -36.35 6.23 8.33
C LEU A 805 -36.77 6.71 6.93
N LYS A 806 -36.32 6.00 5.88
CA LYS A 806 -36.61 6.33 4.48
C LYS A 806 -38.09 6.20 4.08
N SER A 807 -38.90 5.53 4.89
CA SER A 807 -40.33 5.36 4.66
C SER A 807 -41.14 6.54 5.19
N PHE A 808 -40.53 7.43 5.97
CA PHE A 808 -41.17 8.65 6.42
C PHE A 808 -41.24 9.66 5.27
N LYS A 809 -42.46 9.95 4.81
CA LYS A 809 -42.77 10.75 3.61
C LYS A 809 -42.13 12.13 3.63
N HIS A 810 -41.98 12.71 4.82
CA HIS A 810 -41.48 14.08 4.99
C HIS A 810 -40.05 14.14 5.53
N LEU A 811 -39.29 13.05 5.46
CA LEU A 811 -37.91 12.97 5.95
C LEU A 811 -37.04 14.10 5.37
N GLN A 812 -37.05 14.27 4.05
CA GLN A 812 -36.23 15.31 3.40
C GLN A 812 -36.61 16.71 3.88
N ALA A 813 -37.90 17.02 4.01
CA ALA A 813 -38.37 18.33 4.47
C ALA A 813 -37.90 18.65 5.90
N LEU A 814 -37.85 17.66 6.78
CA LEU A 814 -37.34 17.82 8.15
C LEU A 814 -35.80 17.90 8.19
N CYS A 815 -35.09 17.12 7.36
CA CYS A 815 -33.65 17.22 7.18
C CYS A 815 -33.23 18.58 6.63
N ASP A 816 -33.98 19.13 5.67
CA ASP A 816 -33.76 20.46 5.11
C ASP A 816 -33.93 21.54 6.18
N LEU A 817 -34.95 21.43 7.03
CA LEU A 817 -35.18 22.31 8.17
C LEU A 817 -34.02 22.23 9.17
N LYS A 818 -33.64 21.02 9.60
CA LYS A 818 -32.47 20.79 10.49
C LYS A 818 -31.17 21.34 9.91
N GLY A 819 -31.01 21.18 8.60
CA GLY A 819 -29.78 21.50 7.87
C GLY A 819 -29.49 23.00 7.78
N ILE A 820 -30.44 23.88 8.09
CA ILE A 820 -30.26 25.35 8.09
C ILE A 820 -29.01 25.77 8.88
N PHE A 821 -28.71 25.08 9.98
CA PHE A 821 -27.58 25.39 10.87
C PHE A 821 -26.31 24.54 10.61
N HIS A 822 -26.40 23.48 9.80
CA HIS A 822 -25.39 22.41 9.78
C HIS A 822 -24.74 22.11 8.42
N SER A 823 -25.31 22.55 7.28
CA SER A 823 -24.81 22.16 5.95
C SER A 823 -23.97 23.26 5.29
N SER A 824 -22.75 22.91 4.86
CA SER A 824 -21.74 23.80 4.26
C SER A 824 -22.08 24.23 2.83
N GLU A 825 -22.97 23.51 2.14
CA GLU A 825 -23.32 23.73 0.73
C GLU A 825 -24.07 25.04 0.46
N VAL A 826 -24.55 25.76 1.49
CA VAL A 826 -25.36 26.99 1.31
C VAL A 826 -24.75 28.23 2.01
N GLY A 827 -23.60 28.13 2.67
CA GLY A 827 -22.77 29.27 3.13
C GLY A 827 -23.53 30.51 3.62
N GLY A 828 -24.51 30.35 4.52
CA GLY A 828 -25.35 31.43 5.03
C GLY A 828 -24.93 31.89 6.44
N PRO A 829 -25.38 33.07 6.90
CA PRO A 829 -25.00 33.65 8.20
C PRO A 829 -25.44 32.84 9.43
N LEU A 830 -26.20 31.75 9.25
CA LEU A 830 -26.62 30.83 10.32
C LEU A 830 -25.77 29.55 10.37
N TYR A 831 -24.84 29.35 9.43
CA TYR A 831 -24.00 28.17 9.39
C TYR A 831 -23.01 28.14 10.57
N GLY A 832 -22.96 27.02 11.29
CA GLY A 832 -22.07 26.83 12.44
C GLY A 832 -22.65 27.33 13.78
N THR A 833 -23.83 27.96 13.77
CA THR A 833 -24.54 28.38 14.99
C THR A 833 -25.50 27.29 15.46
N SER A 834 -25.72 27.14 16.77
CA SER A 834 -26.71 26.19 17.30
C SER A 834 -28.12 26.80 17.37
N ILE A 835 -29.15 25.97 17.25
CA ILE A 835 -30.55 26.42 17.40
C ILE A 835 -30.81 27.01 18.79
N ASP A 836 -30.23 26.43 19.84
CA ASP A 836 -30.34 26.92 21.22
C ASP A 836 -29.80 28.33 21.37
N THR A 837 -28.67 28.62 20.71
CA THR A 837 -28.04 29.94 20.70
C THR A 837 -28.98 30.98 20.08
N VAL A 838 -29.57 30.66 18.94
CA VAL A 838 -30.49 31.58 18.24
C VAL A 838 -31.79 31.75 19.04
N LEU A 839 -32.36 30.67 19.55
CA LEU A 839 -33.58 30.71 20.36
C LEU A 839 -33.40 31.55 21.63
N ARG A 840 -32.26 31.42 22.31
CA ARG A 840 -31.91 32.24 23.46
C ARG A 840 -31.73 33.71 23.08
N TRP A 841 -30.97 33.99 22.02
CA TRP A 841 -30.72 35.35 21.55
C TRP A 841 -32.02 36.09 21.22
N VAL A 842 -32.91 35.48 20.44
CA VAL A 842 -34.17 36.09 20.01
C VAL A 842 -35.15 36.29 21.18
N LYS A 843 -35.04 35.50 22.26
CA LYS A 843 -35.77 35.72 23.51
C LYS A 843 -35.22 36.92 24.30
N GLU A 844 -33.90 37.10 24.30
CA GLU A 844 -33.21 38.20 24.99
C GLU A 844 -33.26 39.52 24.21
N HIS A 845 -33.36 39.47 22.89
CA HIS A 845 -33.33 40.60 21.95
C HIS A 845 -34.50 40.53 20.95
N PRO A 846 -35.75 40.82 21.39
CA PRO A 846 -36.93 40.72 20.52
C PRO A 846 -36.92 41.63 19.29
N GLU A 847 -36.15 42.73 19.33
CA GLU A 847 -35.94 43.67 18.23
C GLU A 847 -35.31 43.01 16.98
N ASP A 848 -34.56 41.92 17.16
CA ASP A 848 -33.90 41.18 16.07
C ASP A 848 -34.82 40.14 15.40
N ILE A 849 -36.04 39.92 15.92
CA ILE A 849 -37.01 38.96 15.37
C ILE A 849 -37.24 39.17 13.86
N PRO A 850 -37.44 40.39 13.32
CA PRO A 850 -37.65 40.61 11.89
C PRO A 850 -36.47 40.14 11.03
N ALA A 851 -35.24 40.32 11.51
CA ALA A 851 -34.02 39.92 10.81
C ALA A 851 -33.90 38.38 10.76
N TYR A 852 -34.00 37.70 11.91
CA TYR A 852 -33.95 36.24 11.98
C TYR A 852 -35.12 35.56 11.27
N LYS A 853 -36.31 36.16 11.33
CA LYS A 853 -37.49 35.70 10.56
C LYS A 853 -37.22 35.69 9.06
N THR A 854 -36.58 36.75 8.56
CA THR A 854 -36.21 36.88 7.14
C THR A 854 -35.14 35.85 6.75
N LEU A 855 -34.09 35.71 7.57
CA LEU A 855 -33.01 34.73 7.34
C LEU A 855 -33.54 33.29 7.30
N ILE A 856 -34.35 32.89 8.28
CA ILE A 856 -34.89 31.52 8.36
C ILE A 856 -35.91 31.26 7.25
N ARG A 857 -36.77 32.22 6.89
CA ARG A 857 -37.67 32.09 5.72
C ARG A 857 -36.91 31.90 4.42
N ASN A 858 -35.84 32.67 4.21
CA ASN A 858 -35.01 32.56 3.02
C ASN A 858 -34.28 31.21 2.98
N ALA A 859 -33.77 30.73 4.12
CA ALA A 859 -33.12 29.42 4.22
C ALA A 859 -34.08 28.26 3.93
N ILE A 860 -35.31 28.31 4.48
CA ILE A 860 -36.37 27.33 4.18
C ILE A 860 -36.74 27.36 2.69
N THR A 861 -36.79 28.54 2.07
CA THR A 861 -37.15 28.69 0.66
C THR A 861 -36.05 28.20 -0.28
N LYS A 862 -34.78 28.55 -0.02
CA LYS A 862 -33.64 28.12 -0.84
C LYS A 862 -33.44 26.60 -0.87
N ARG A 863 -33.81 25.89 0.20
CA ARG A 863 -33.68 24.43 0.27
C ARG A 863 -34.83 23.67 -0.42
N LYS A 864 -35.97 24.32 -0.71
CA LYS A 864 -37.04 23.77 -1.55
C LYS A 864 -36.57 23.66 -3.02
N GLY A 865 -35.81 22.62 -3.34
CA GLY A 865 -35.39 22.32 -4.72
C GLY A 865 -34.04 21.62 -4.88
N ILE A 866 -33.28 21.39 -3.81
CA ILE A 866 -31.89 20.90 -3.92
C ILE A 866 -31.80 19.35 -3.96
N TYR A 867 -32.84 18.62 -3.53
CA TYR A 867 -32.82 17.15 -3.45
C TYR A 867 -33.99 16.45 -4.19
N THR A 868 -34.25 16.82 -5.45
CA THR A 868 -35.09 16.04 -6.39
C THR A 868 -34.26 15.23 -7.40
N ARG A 869 -33.20 14.56 -6.94
CA ARG A 869 -32.49 13.52 -7.72
C ARG A 869 -32.28 12.25 -6.92
#